data_AF-A0A328WD34-F1
#
_entry.id   AF-A0A328WD34-F1
#
_cell.length_a   1.000
_cell.length_b   1.000
_cell.length_c   1.000
_cell.angle_alpha   90.00
_cell.angle_beta   90.00
_cell.angle_gamma   90.00
#
_symmetry.space_group_name_H-M   'P 1'
#
loop_
_entity.id
_entity.type
_entity.pdbx_description
1 polymer ?
#
loop_
_entity_poly.entity_id
_entity_poly.type
_entity_poly.pdbx_seq_one_letter_code
_entity_poly.pdbx_strand_id
1 'polypeptide(L)'
;MNVAYTDYADTGYRRAEQKAAQYFASLYVQVKEKSYVPTLTEDILIWKRKHIHRPSWLSFLSRGKKKPDSRDYHKYIGWLHYTGELDDYLDRSISYIYMRDLGMDLHSPDTKARIRRVAQDTKKLLLRPTNRNGGGTPDYMSLAGLYRWAQKEGIENAVIWVINKLKLVATHIPEEMDADQAQRKLIKIIVGVVMHVIEDMSVETSPAERSARLDDAIRLGYSYGLTYPFIDDLLDSRVLNAQEKEQYSQMISQALLTGTVPELRQWSGNNMDLVQFIHKELRDAFEYIQGHQRPETQRAFFEQSNVFFHSQHIDRIKDLGNPHYSNEELYLPIILKSSSSRLIVRSVISASADEGFEDRTFFYGIYNQLADDFADMFQDMEDGAVTPYTYYLKYRRQRTDLINPFEMYWAVISHLIHEVYHSDAKTREVMLDRAINGLKRCKARVGAEKYNEIMDIFASGNPEFNRLVQQMVRTADQVDFFDKLLRDQMVTVLRNERKEKDYFIDTIKTVRNEINNSLQIAKPLGIPPMKESLIDAANYTLDGDGKRLRPILTWVMAVNEYGLQASAIVPLLRSLEYMHTASLIFDDLPSQDNASTRRGRPTLHRVHDSATAEITGLFLIQKAIEEQSSLEGFDPQTVLKLIQYSSQRAGDMCSGQAMDLNSKGKALSLEELNTVCYYKTGIAFEASLVMPAILAQVKETEIAILKKFAYHAGIAFQIQDDLLDVQGDMEQLGKPGGQDAENNTSTFVSILGQEGASREMWEHYCLAMEALQEMPRNTAFLKHLLNYMVNRDR
;
A
#
# COMPACT_ATOMS: atom_id res chain seq x y z
N MET A 1 -11.02 33.78 24.45
CA MET A 1 -10.53 33.96 23.07
C MET A 1 -11.36 33.23 22.00
N ASN A 2 -12.54 32.65 22.29
CA ASN A 2 -13.25 31.74 21.38
C ASN A 2 -14.36 32.34 20.49
N VAL A 3 -14.81 33.58 20.69
CA VAL A 3 -15.91 34.15 19.87
C VAL A 3 -15.42 34.63 18.50
N ALA A 4 -14.20 35.17 18.43
CA ALA A 4 -13.63 35.72 17.19
C ALA A 4 -13.33 34.65 16.13
N TYR A 5 -12.95 33.43 16.54
CA TYR A 5 -12.68 32.33 15.61
C TYR A 5 -13.96 31.67 15.08
N THR A 6 -15.01 31.55 15.89
CA THR A 6 -16.32 31.02 15.44
C THR A 6 -17.01 31.97 14.46
N ASP A 7 -16.99 33.27 14.72
CA ASP A 7 -17.53 34.29 13.83
C ASP A 7 -16.70 34.41 12.52
N TYR A 8 -15.38 34.16 12.61
CA TYR A 8 -14.48 34.14 11.45
C TYR A 8 -14.64 32.90 10.55
N ALA A 9 -14.78 31.70 11.13
CA ALA A 9 -14.99 30.47 10.36
C ALA A 9 -16.35 30.48 9.63
N ASP A 10 -17.36 31.05 10.29
CA ASP A 10 -18.69 31.24 9.70
C ASP A 10 -18.68 32.34 8.62
N THR A 11 -17.82 33.37 8.73
CA THR A 11 -17.59 34.33 7.64
C THR A 11 -16.74 33.77 6.49
N GLY A 12 -15.75 32.93 6.76
CA GLY A 12 -14.95 32.24 5.75
C GLY A 12 -15.79 31.27 4.91
N TYR A 13 -16.64 30.47 5.56
CA TYR A 13 -17.62 29.62 4.87
C TYR A 13 -18.57 30.45 4.01
N ARG A 14 -19.18 31.50 4.57
CA ARG A 14 -20.07 32.40 3.83
C ARG A 14 -19.38 33.05 2.62
N ARG A 15 -18.10 33.42 2.74
CA ARG A 15 -17.33 33.98 1.61
C ARG A 15 -17.10 32.94 0.52
N ALA A 16 -16.73 31.71 0.90
CA ALA A 16 -16.54 30.61 -0.04
C ALA A 16 -17.87 30.26 -0.74
N GLU A 17 -18.96 30.20 0.01
CA GLU A 17 -20.32 29.98 -0.49
C GLU A 17 -20.74 31.07 -1.47
N GLN A 18 -20.49 32.35 -1.17
CA GLN A 18 -20.73 33.46 -2.11
C GLN A 18 -19.93 33.30 -3.40
N LYS A 19 -18.65 32.93 -3.34
CA LYS A 19 -17.83 32.65 -4.53
C LYS A 19 -18.41 31.49 -5.34
N ALA A 20 -18.84 30.41 -4.67
CA ALA A 20 -19.49 29.27 -5.30
C ALA A 20 -20.82 29.66 -5.95
N ALA A 21 -21.63 30.49 -5.29
CA ALA A 21 -22.90 30.99 -5.80
C ALA A 21 -22.71 31.87 -7.04
N GLN A 22 -21.70 32.74 -7.06
CA GLN A 22 -21.35 33.54 -8.24
C GLN A 22 -20.93 32.66 -9.41
N TYR A 23 -20.07 31.67 -9.16
CA TYR A 23 -19.65 30.72 -10.18
C TYR A 23 -20.83 29.91 -10.72
N PHE A 24 -21.65 29.37 -9.82
CA PHE A 24 -22.84 28.62 -10.17
C PHE A 24 -23.85 29.46 -10.97
N ALA A 25 -24.07 30.73 -10.60
CA ALA A 25 -24.93 31.63 -11.34
C ALA A 25 -24.43 31.87 -12.77
N SER A 26 -23.10 32.04 -12.96
CA SER A 26 -22.49 32.15 -14.28
C SER A 26 -22.74 30.90 -15.13
N LEU A 27 -22.49 29.71 -14.57
CA LEU A 27 -22.76 28.44 -15.25
C LEU A 27 -24.25 28.25 -15.55
N TYR A 28 -25.13 28.65 -14.64
CA TYR A 28 -26.57 28.57 -14.83
C TYR A 28 -27.06 29.41 -16.01
N VAL A 29 -26.51 30.63 -16.18
CA VAL A 29 -26.78 31.46 -17.37
C VAL A 29 -26.34 30.73 -18.64
N GLN A 30 -25.13 30.16 -18.64
CA GLN A 30 -24.63 29.40 -19.80
C GLN A 30 -25.52 28.20 -20.16
N VAL A 31 -26.01 27.47 -19.15
CA VAL A 31 -26.93 26.34 -19.36
C VAL A 31 -28.27 26.82 -19.89
N LYS A 32 -28.85 27.86 -19.29
CA LYS A 32 -30.16 28.41 -19.68
C LYS A 32 -30.16 28.96 -21.10
N GLU A 33 -29.10 29.68 -21.48
CA GLU A 33 -28.92 30.26 -22.81
C GLU A 33 -28.34 29.26 -23.82
N LYS A 34 -27.87 28.10 -23.35
CA LYS A 34 -27.17 27.08 -24.14
C LYS A 34 -25.94 27.64 -24.88
N SER A 35 -25.30 28.66 -24.32
CA SER A 35 -24.16 29.34 -24.94
C SER A 35 -22.91 28.45 -25.03
N TYR A 36 -22.81 27.41 -24.17
CA TYR A 36 -21.75 26.40 -24.24
C TYR A 36 -21.81 25.54 -25.52
N VAL A 37 -22.99 25.39 -26.13
CA VAL A 37 -23.19 24.46 -27.26
C VAL A 37 -22.44 24.89 -28.51
N PRO A 38 -22.63 26.11 -29.08
CA PRO A 38 -21.92 26.50 -30.30
C PRO A 38 -20.40 26.46 -30.10
N THR A 39 -19.92 26.94 -28.95
CA THR A 39 -18.50 26.98 -28.61
C THR A 39 -17.89 25.58 -28.52
N LEU A 40 -18.50 24.68 -27.74
CA LEU A 40 -18.00 23.31 -27.64
C LEU A 40 -18.20 22.49 -28.92
N THR A 41 -19.18 22.84 -29.75
CA THR A 41 -19.32 22.21 -31.07
C THR A 41 -18.09 22.50 -31.92
N GLU A 42 -17.62 23.75 -31.95
CA GLU A 42 -16.40 24.13 -32.65
C GLU A 42 -15.17 23.42 -32.06
N ASP A 43 -15.05 23.42 -30.74
CA ASP A 43 -13.94 22.73 -30.06
C ASP A 43 -13.88 21.24 -30.35
N ILE A 44 -15.02 20.54 -30.29
CA ILE A 44 -15.09 19.12 -30.63
C ILE A 44 -14.75 18.91 -32.11
N LEU A 45 -15.14 19.79 -33.02
CA LEU A 45 -14.78 19.70 -34.44
C LEU A 45 -13.27 19.91 -34.68
N ILE A 46 -12.63 20.79 -33.92
CA ILE A 46 -11.17 20.99 -33.94
C ILE A 46 -10.48 19.73 -33.38
N TRP A 47 -10.90 19.29 -32.20
CA TRP A 47 -10.37 18.12 -31.50
C TRP A 47 -10.50 16.83 -32.35
N LYS A 48 -11.66 16.60 -32.96
CA LYS A 48 -11.96 15.46 -33.82
C LYS A 48 -10.93 15.19 -34.92
N ARG A 49 -10.26 16.24 -35.43
CA ARG A 49 -9.24 16.11 -36.51
C ARG A 49 -8.05 15.25 -36.10
N LYS A 50 -7.71 15.20 -34.81
CA LYS A 50 -6.61 14.40 -34.27
C LYS A 50 -7.02 12.99 -33.82
N HIS A 51 -8.29 12.80 -33.45
CA HIS A 51 -8.77 11.56 -32.82
C HIS A 51 -9.54 10.61 -33.73
N ILE A 52 -9.80 11.00 -34.98
CA ILE A 52 -10.39 10.12 -36.01
C ILE A 52 -9.38 9.94 -37.13
N HIS A 53 -8.68 8.81 -37.09
CA HIS A 53 -7.79 8.41 -38.16
C HIS A 53 -8.63 7.80 -39.30
N ARG A 54 -8.56 8.39 -40.51
CA ARG A 54 -9.03 7.69 -41.71
C ARG A 54 -8.07 6.52 -41.96
N PRO A 55 -8.55 5.30 -42.24
CA PRO A 55 -7.66 4.18 -42.49
C PRO A 55 -6.78 4.50 -43.70
N SER A 56 -5.49 4.73 -43.46
CA SER A 56 -4.49 4.74 -44.51
C SER A 56 -4.46 3.34 -45.12
N TRP A 57 -4.38 3.24 -46.45
CA TRP A 57 -4.26 1.96 -47.17
C TRP A 57 -3.11 1.06 -46.67
N LEU A 58 -2.11 1.64 -45.98
CA LEU A 58 -1.01 0.94 -45.30
C LEU A 58 -1.44 0.22 -43.99
N SER A 59 -2.54 0.61 -43.35
CA SER A 59 -3.09 -0.07 -42.16
C SER A 59 -3.71 -1.44 -42.46
N PHE A 60 -3.96 -1.74 -43.74
CA PHE A 60 -4.39 -3.08 -44.16
C PHE A 60 -3.25 -4.12 -44.08
N LEU A 61 -1.99 -3.65 -44.10
CA LEU A 61 -0.79 -4.47 -43.94
C LEU A 61 -0.38 -4.65 -42.47
N SER A 62 -0.89 -3.84 -41.53
CA SER A 62 -0.67 -3.99 -40.09
C SER A 62 -1.72 -4.87 -39.41
N ARG A 63 -2.18 -5.94 -40.09
CA ARG A 63 -2.90 -7.05 -39.43
C ARG A 63 -1.95 -7.73 -38.45
N GLY A 64 -1.87 -7.20 -37.23
CA GLY A 64 -0.98 -7.72 -36.19
C GLY A 64 -1.39 -7.31 -34.79
N LYS A 65 -2.36 -8.03 -34.24
CA LYS A 65 -2.85 -8.05 -32.84
C LYS A 65 -3.96 -7.03 -32.47
N LYS A 66 -5.09 -7.59 -32.06
CA LYS A 66 -6.23 -6.94 -31.39
C LYS A 66 -5.74 -6.19 -30.14
N LYS A 67 -6.27 -4.98 -29.87
CA LYS A 67 -5.97 -4.20 -28.65
C LYS A 67 -6.10 -5.13 -27.42
N PRO A 68 -5.01 -5.37 -26.66
CA PRO A 68 -5.04 -6.25 -25.50
C PRO A 68 -5.89 -5.64 -24.39
N ASP A 69 -6.40 -6.49 -23.50
CA ASP A 69 -7.09 -6.03 -22.28
C ASP A 69 -6.10 -5.21 -21.43
N SER A 70 -6.52 -4.02 -21.00
CA SER A 70 -5.72 -3.14 -20.13
C SER A 70 -5.42 -3.76 -18.78
N ARG A 71 -6.12 -4.84 -18.39
CA ARG A 71 -5.78 -5.64 -17.20
C ARG A 71 -4.44 -6.35 -17.32
N ASP A 72 -4.00 -6.68 -18.55
CA ASP A 72 -2.64 -7.17 -18.82
C ASP A 72 -1.74 -5.98 -19.15
N TYR A 73 -1.29 -5.31 -18.09
CA TYR A 73 -0.50 -4.09 -18.14
C TYR A 73 0.70 -4.19 -19.11
N HIS A 74 1.46 -5.29 -19.05
CA HIS A 74 2.67 -5.48 -19.87
C HIS A 74 2.33 -5.60 -21.35
N LYS A 75 1.30 -6.39 -21.70
CA LYS A 75 0.84 -6.48 -23.08
C LYS A 75 0.27 -5.15 -23.57
N TYR A 76 -0.40 -4.40 -22.70
CA TYR A 76 -0.98 -3.11 -23.04
C TYR A 76 0.07 -2.03 -23.31
N ILE A 77 1.03 -1.84 -22.39
CA ILE A 77 2.15 -0.90 -22.59
C ILE A 77 3.02 -1.32 -23.77
N GLY A 78 3.33 -2.62 -23.90
CA GLY A 78 4.09 -3.13 -25.04
C GLY A 78 3.38 -2.90 -26.37
N TRP A 79 2.05 -3.03 -26.40
CA TRP A 79 1.23 -2.70 -27.57
C TRP A 79 1.27 -1.19 -27.89
N LEU A 80 1.08 -0.31 -26.89
CA LEU A 80 1.18 1.14 -27.07
C LEU A 80 2.56 1.56 -27.59
N HIS A 81 3.63 0.93 -27.09
CA HIS A 81 4.98 1.19 -27.57
C HIS A 81 5.17 0.74 -29.02
N TYR A 82 4.66 -0.44 -29.36
CA TYR A 82 4.72 -0.99 -30.71
C TYR A 82 3.92 -0.18 -31.74
N THR A 83 2.75 0.35 -31.35
CA THR A 83 1.92 1.20 -32.21
C THR A 83 2.39 2.65 -32.29
N GLY A 84 3.39 3.04 -31.51
CA GLY A 84 3.89 4.43 -31.42
C GLY A 84 2.99 5.36 -30.60
N GLU A 85 1.96 4.83 -29.92
CA GLU A 85 0.97 5.61 -29.18
C GLU A 85 1.39 5.91 -27.73
N LEU A 86 2.47 5.29 -27.23
CA LEU A 86 2.87 5.41 -25.82
C LEU A 86 3.26 6.85 -25.43
N ASP A 87 3.93 7.59 -26.32
CA ASP A 87 4.38 8.96 -26.02
C ASP A 87 3.18 9.90 -25.82
N ASP A 88 2.22 9.89 -26.76
CA ASP A 88 1.00 10.69 -26.67
C ASP A 88 0.13 10.27 -25.47
N TYR A 89 0.08 8.97 -25.19
CA TYR A 89 -0.63 8.42 -24.03
C TYR A 89 -0.06 8.95 -22.71
N LEU A 90 1.27 8.95 -22.56
CA LEU A 90 1.94 9.45 -21.35
C LEU A 90 1.85 10.96 -21.24
N ASP A 91 2.10 11.70 -22.34
CA ASP A 91 2.03 13.15 -22.37
C ASP A 91 0.64 13.66 -21.98
N ARG A 92 -0.42 13.07 -22.54
CA ARG A 92 -1.81 13.36 -22.11
C ARG A 92 -2.02 13.08 -20.63
N SER A 93 -1.58 11.92 -20.17
CA SER A 93 -1.84 11.48 -18.80
C SER A 93 -1.16 12.37 -17.78
N ILE A 94 0.09 12.77 -18.05
CA ILE A 94 0.87 13.64 -17.19
C ILE A 94 0.35 15.07 -17.28
N SER A 95 0.00 15.55 -18.48
CA SER A 95 -0.66 16.87 -18.63
C SER A 95 -1.92 16.96 -17.79
N TYR A 96 -2.73 15.90 -17.77
CA TYR A 96 -3.93 15.85 -16.95
C TYR A 96 -3.63 15.87 -15.44
N ILE A 97 -2.61 15.15 -14.98
CA ILE A 97 -2.18 15.19 -13.57
C ILE A 97 -1.68 16.59 -13.20
N TYR A 98 -0.85 17.22 -14.03
CA TYR A 98 -0.34 18.57 -13.79
C TYR A 98 -1.45 19.61 -13.74
N MET A 99 -2.42 19.52 -14.65
CA MET A 99 -3.56 20.43 -14.68
C MET A 99 -4.51 20.18 -13.49
N ARG A 100 -4.90 18.92 -13.24
CA ARG A 100 -5.91 18.55 -12.25
C ARG A 100 -5.40 18.58 -10.82
N ASP A 101 -4.27 17.92 -10.58
CA ASP A 101 -3.77 17.68 -9.23
C ASP A 101 -2.84 18.82 -8.80
N LEU A 102 -2.01 19.32 -9.73
CA LEU A 102 -1.04 20.38 -9.44
C LEU A 102 -1.54 21.79 -9.79
N GLY A 103 -2.71 21.92 -10.42
CA GLY A 103 -3.31 23.21 -10.81
C GLY A 103 -2.43 24.05 -11.75
N MET A 104 -1.54 23.39 -12.50
CA MET A 104 -0.55 24.06 -13.35
C MET A 104 -1.18 24.54 -14.65
N ASP A 105 -0.71 25.69 -15.13
CA ASP A 105 -1.02 26.15 -16.48
C ASP A 105 -0.22 25.34 -17.52
N LEU A 106 -0.94 24.64 -18.39
CA LEU A 106 -0.36 23.82 -19.45
C LEU A 106 0.26 24.65 -20.57
N HIS A 107 -0.03 25.95 -20.66
CA HIS A 107 0.61 26.84 -21.62
C HIS A 107 2.05 27.21 -21.24
N SER A 108 2.35 27.27 -19.95
CA SER A 108 3.66 27.67 -19.44
C SER A 108 4.80 26.84 -20.07
N PRO A 109 5.87 27.48 -20.59
CA PRO A 109 7.03 26.79 -21.13
C PRO A 109 7.67 25.82 -20.13
N ASP A 110 7.70 26.21 -18.86
CA ASP A 110 8.27 25.41 -17.77
C ASP A 110 7.43 24.16 -17.52
N THR A 111 6.10 24.31 -17.41
CA THR A 111 5.17 23.18 -17.28
C THR A 111 5.34 22.20 -18.45
N LYS A 112 5.41 22.69 -19.69
CA LYS A 112 5.63 21.86 -20.89
C LYS A 112 6.97 21.12 -20.88
N ALA A 113 8.03 21.73 -20.36
CA ALA A 113 9.33 21.09 -20.25
C ALA A 113 9.31 19.97 -19.20
N ARG A 114 8.64 20.21 -18.07
CA ARG A 114 8.49 19.24 -16.97
C ARG A 114 7.64 18.03 -17.39
N ILE A 115 6.48 18.25 -18.01
CA ILE A 115 5.63 17.17 -18.54
C ILE A 115 6.42 16.25 -19.46
N ARG A 116 7.20 16.82 -20.40
CA ARG A 116 8.04 16.05 -21.33
C ARG A 116 9.10 15.22 -20.60
N ARG A 117 9.76 15.78 -19.59
CA ARG A 117 10.75 15.07 -18.78
C ARG A 117 10.12 13.89 -18.03
N VAL A 118 9.02 14.13 -17.31
CA VAL A 118 8.31 13.08 -16.56
C VAL A 118 7.77 12.01 -17.50
N ALA A 119 7.27 12.37 -18.69
CA ALA A 119 6.81 11.39 -19.68
C ALA A 119 7.94 10.49 -20.16
N GLN A 120 9.11 11.05 -20.43
CA GLN A 120 10.29 10.27 -20.85
C GLN A 120 10.79 9.35 -19.73
N ASP A 121 10.85 9.83 -18.49
CA ASP A 121 11.33 9.03 -17.37
C ASP A 121 10.33 7.93 -17.01
N THR A 122 9.02 8.23 -17.07
CA THR A 122 7.96 7.21 -16.95
C THR A 122 8.11 6.18 -18.05
N LYS A 123 8.25 6.58 -19.32
CA LYS A 123 8.45 5.65 -20.45
C LYS A 123 9.63 4.71 -20.22
N LYS A 124 10.78 5.23 -19.78
CA LYS A 124 11.96 4.39 -19.47
C LYS A 124 11.64 3.36 -18.40
N LEU A 125 10.89 3.75 -17.36
CA LEU A 125 10.50 2.85 -16.28
C LEU A 125 9.56 1.76 -16.76
N LEU A 126 8.51 2.12 -17.53
CA LEU A 126 7.50 1.16 -18.01
C LEU A 126 8.07 0.15 -19.03
N LEU A 127 9.13 0.51 -19.74
CA LEU A 127 9.78 -0.33 -20.76
C LEU A 127 10.95 -1.17 -20.22
N ARG A 128 11.26 -1.10 -18.92
CA ARG A 128 12.24 -2.00 -18.32
C ARG A 128 11.74 -3.45 -18.44
N PRO A 129 12.59 -4.41 -18.85
CA PRO A 129 12.19 -5.80 -18.93
C PRO A 129 11.84 -6.31 -17.54
N THR A 130 10.58 -6.73 -17.34
CA THR A 130 10.22 -7.53 -16.17
C THR A 130 10.83 -8.91 -16.32
N ASN A 131 11.55 -9.36 -15.29
CA ASN A 131 12.20 -10.68 -15.30
C ASN A 131 11.19 -11.82 -15.54
N ARG A 132 11.69 -12.91 -16.11
CA ARG A 132 10.99 -14.00 -16.81
C ARG A 132 9.88 -14.75 -16.05
N ASN A 133 9.62 -14.45 -14.78
CA ASN A 133 8.57 -15.10 -13.99
C ASN A 133 7.28 -14.26 -14.07
N GLY A 134 6.47 -14.56 -15.09
CA GLY A 134 5.21 -13.86 -15.36
C GLY A 134 4.29 -13.80 -14.14
N GLY A 135 3.96 -12.58 -13.71
CA GLY A 135 2.98 -12.32 -12.64
C GLY A 135 3.45 -11.34 -11.54
N GLY A 136 4.75 -11.03 -11.46
CA GLY A 136 5.30 -10.19 -10.40
C GLY A 136 4.84 -8.72 -10.42
N THR A 137 4.69 -8.14 -9.22
CA THR A 137 4.58 -6.69 -9.00
C THR A 137 5.75 -5.98 -9.68
N PRO A 138 5.54 -4.91 -10.47
CA PRO A 138 6.66 -4.15 -11.03
C PRO A 138 7.61 -3.68 -9.93
N ASP A 139 8.92 -3.67 -10.18
CA ASP A 139 9.92 -3.34 -9.16
C ASP A 139 9.61 -2.01 -8.45
N TYR A 140 9.13 -1.00 -9.18
CA TYR A 140 8.76 0.32 -8.65
C TYR A 140 7.50 0.33 -7.76
N MET A 141 6.71 -0.74 -7.77
CA MET A 141 5.55 -0.95 -6.89
C MET A 141 5.86 -1.91 -5.73
N SER A 142 7.09 -2.40 -5.61
CA SER A 142 7.52 -3.29 -4.52
C SER A 142 8.12 -2.49 -3.35
N LEU A 143 8.06 -3.06 -2.14
CA LEU A 143 8.71 -2.47 -0.96
C LEU A 143 10.23 -2.30 -1.16
N ALA A 144 10.88 -3.26 -1.83
CA ALA A 144 12.31 -3.18 -2.14
C ALA A 144 12.60 -2.00 -3.09
N GLY A 145 11.82 -1.84 -4.15
CA GLY A 145 11.98 -0.71 -5.07
C GLY A 145 11.72 0.65 -4.41
N LEU A 146 10.73 0.73 -3.51
CA LEU A 146 10.46 1.93 -2.73
C LEU A 146 11.65 2.27 -1.80
N TYR A 147 12.23 1.27 -1.13
CA TYR A 147 13.42 1.47 -0.29
C TYR A 147 14.66 1.87 -1.10
N ARG A 148 14.90 1.24 -2.25
CA ARG A 148 15.99 1.63 -3.17
C ARG A 148 15.84 3.07 -3.67
N TRP A 149 14.61 3.52 -3.93
CA TRP A 149 14.32 4.92 -4.22
C TRP A 149 14.62 5.82 -3.01
N ALA A 150 14.23 5.40 -1.81
CA ALA A 150 14.51 6.12 -0.57
C ALA A 150 16.02 6.34 -0.34
N GLN A 151 16.84 5.31 -0.57
CA GLN A 151 18.29 5.41 -0.49
C GLN A 151 18.87 6.41 -1.49
N LYS A 152 18.36 6.40 -2.73
CA LYS A 152 18.80 7.33 -3.76
C LYS A 152 18.50 8.79 -3.39
N GLU A 153 17.37 9.04 -2.75
CA GLU A 153 16.95 10.38 -2.35
C GLU A 153 17.37 10.74 -0.90
N GLY A 154 17.97 9.82 -0.15
CA GLY A 154 18.42 10.00 1.24
C GLY A 154 17.28 10.18 2.24
N ILE A 155 16.20 9.41 2.09
CA ILE A 155 14.94 9.51 2.89
C ILE A 155 14.48 8.14 3.42
N GLU A 156 15.42 7.23 3.68
CA GLU A 156 15.15 5.87 4.14
C GLU A 156 14.27 5.87 5.40
N ASN A 157 14.58 6.73 6.37
CA ASN A 157 13.84 6.81 7.63
C ASN A 157 12.37 7.21 7.43
N ALA A 158 12.08 8.17 6.53
CA ALA A 158 10.72 8.58 6.20
C ALA A 158 9.92 7.45 5.54
N VAL A 159 10.57 6.72 4.62
CA VAL A 159 9.95 5.60 3.91
C VAL A 159 9.68 4.43 4.85
N ILE A 160 10.63 4.08 5.73
CA ILE A 160 10.43 3.04 6.75
C ILE A 160 9.28 3.45 7.68
N TRP A 161 9.27 4.70 8.14
CA TRP A 161 8.22 5.24 8.99
C TRP A 161 6.84 5.13 8.34
N VAL A 162 6.69 5.51 7.07
CA VAL A 162 5.39 5.46 6.39
C VAL A 162 4.95 4.02 6.10
N ILE A 163 5.87 3.10 5.82
CA ILE A 163 5.53 1.67 5.67
C ILE A 163 4.91 1.14 6.98
N ASN A 164 5.55 1.43 8.11
CA ASN A 164 5.05 1.02 9.43
C ASN A 164 3.69 1.65 9.76
N LYS A 165 3.52 2.94 9.47
CA LYS A 165 2.25 3.65 9.66
C LYS A 165 1.14 3.13 8.75
N LEU A 166 1.41 2.83 7.48
CA LEU A 166 0.44 2.22 6.55
C LEU A 166 -0.01 0.83 7.02
N LYS A 167 0.91 0.03 7.58
CA LYS A 167 0.59 -1.26 8.21
C LYS A 167 -0.34 -1.05 9.41
N LEU A 168 0.02 -0.13 10.30
CA LEU A 168 -0.75 0.18 11.51
C LEU A 168 -2.18 0.64 11.18
N VAL A 169 -2.35 1.52 10.20
CA VAL A 169 -3.68 1.95 9.74
C VAL A 169 -4.48 0.76 9.25
N ALA A 170 -3.90 -0.08 8.39
CA ALA A 170 -4.61 -1.18 7.76
C ALA A 170 -5.07 -2.27 8.73
N THR A 171 -4.35 -2.51 9.83
CA THR A 171 -4.77 -3.46 10.87
C THR A 171 -5.91 -2.93 11.73
N HIS A 172 -6.16 -1.62 11.72
CA HIS A 172 -7.21 -0.96 12.51
C HIS A 172 -8.40 -0.49 11.65
N ILE A 173 -8.43 -0.81 10.34
CA ILE A 173 -9.62 -0.61 9.52
C ILE A 173 -10.66 -1.70 9.86
N PRO A 174 -11.89 -1.34 10.29
CA PRO A 174 -12.95 -2.31 10.58
C PRO A 174 -13.38 -3.13 9.35
N GLU A 175 -13.98 -4.30 9.57
CA GLU A 175 -14.44 -5.20 8.49
C GLU A 175 -15.53 -4.57 7.61
N GLU A 176 -16.30 -3.63 8.15
CA GLU A 176 -17.33 -2.87 7.43
C GLU A 176 -16.75 -1.86 6.42
N MET A 177 -15.42 -1.67 6.41
CA MET A 177 -14.71 -0.76 5.53
C MET A 177 -13.73 -1.51 4.62
N ASP A 178 -13.54 -1.02 3.39
CA ASP A 178 -12.59 -1.62 2.46
C ASP A 178 -11.16 -1.12 2.74
N ALA A 179 -10.39 -1.92 3.48
CA ALA A 179 -9.00 -1.61 3.82
C ALA A 179 -8.09 -1.46 2.58
N ASP A 180 -8.32 -2.19 1.48
CA ASP A 180 -7.52 -2.03 0.25
C ASP A 180 -7.81 -0.67 -0.40
N GLN A 181 -9.07 -0.22 -0.40
CA GLN A 181 -9.45 1.10 -0.89
C GLN A 181 -8.90 2.22 -0.01
N ALA A 182 -8.97 2.07 1.31
CA ALA A 182 -8.40 2.99 2.28
C ALA A 182 -6.90 3.18 2.05
N GLN A 183 -6.13 2.08 2.00
CA GLN A 183 -4.69 2.13 1.73
C GLN A 183 -4.39 2.74 0.36
N ARG A 184 -5.14 2.37 -0.69
CA ARG A 184 -4.97 2.94 -2.03
C ARG A 184 -5.16 4.46 -2.04
N LYS A 185 -6.21 4.97 -1.37
CA LYS A 185 -6.48 6.41 -1.25
C LYS A 185 -5.34 7.10 -0.51
N LEU A 186 -4.91 6.54 0.63
CA LEU A 186 -3.81 7.08 1.44
C LEU A 186 -2.49 7.15 0.66
N ILE A 187 -2.08 6.07 -0.01
CA ILE A 187 -0.88 6.04 -0.88
C ILE A 187 -0.99 7.08 -1.99
N LYS A 188 -2.17 7.21 -2.62
CA LYS A 188 -2.40 8.20 -3.68
C LYS A 188 -2.18 9.62 -3.16
N ILE A 189 -2.66 9.96 -1.96
CA ILE A 189 -2.46 11.28 -1.36
C ILE A 189 -0.99 11.52 -1.03
N ILE A 190 -0.31 10.54 -0.43
CA ILE A 190 1.14 10.63 -0.16
C ILE A 190 1.91 10.93 -1.45
N VAL A 191 1.66 10.16 -2.52
CA VAL A 191 2.29 10.39 -3.83
C VAL A 191 1.95 11.76 -4.38
N GLY A 192 0.70 12.21 -4.27
CA GLY A 192 0.28 13.55 -4.72
C GLY A 192 1.03 14.68 -3.99
N VAL A 193 1.18 14.59 -2.67
CA VAL A 193 1.93 15.55 -1.87
C VAL A 193 3.41 15.55 -2.24
N VAL A 194 4.03 14.36 -2.37
CA VAL A 194 5.41 14.22 -2.83
C VAL A 194 5.60 14.83 -4.21
N MET A 195 4.66 14.63 -5.14
CA MET A 195 4.70 15.25 -6.47
C MET A 195 4.66 16.77 -6.40
N HIS A 196 3.78 17.37 -5.57
CA HIS A 196 3.77 18.82 -5.40
C HIS A 196 5.11 19.36 -4.89
N VAL A 197 5.72 18.68 -3.92
CA VAL A 197 6.99 19.10 -3.35
C VAL A 197 8.13 18.95 -4.37
N ILE A 198 8.18 17.87 -5.15
CA ILE A 198 9.14 17.71 -6.25
C ILE A 198 8.98 18.83 -7.29
N GLU A 199 7.75 19.25 -7.57
CA GLU A 199 7.47 20.28 -8.57
C GLU A 199 7.82 21.69 -8.10
N ASP A 200 7.62 21.99 -6.82
CA ASP A 200 8.01 23.25 -6.18
C ASP A 200 9.54 23.36 -5.97
N MET A 201 10.30 22.27 -6.09
CA MET A 201 11.77 22.32 -6.07
C MET A 201 12.34 22.90 -7.38
N SER A 202 13.44 23.65 -7.24
CA SER A 202 14.23 24.15 -8.36
C SER A 202 15.26 23.10 -8.80
N VAL A 203 15.84 23.28 -9.99
CA VAL A 203 16.93 22.41 -10.48
C VAL A 203 18.22 22.61 -9.66
N GLU A 204 18.31 23.72 -8.92
CA GLU A 204 19.47 24.11 -8.10
C GLU A 204 19.34 23.66 -6.63
N THR A 205 18.21 23.05 -6.24
CA THR A 205 17.98 22.55 -4.88
C THR A 205 19.07 21.57 -4.47
N SER A 206 19.72 21.83 -3.32
CA SER A 206 20.79 20.97 -2.82
C SER A 206 20.28 19.56 -2.47
N PRO A 207 21.11 18.50 -2.53
CA PRO A 207 20.69 17.16 -2.14
C PRO A 207 20.16 17.06 -0.70
N ALA A 208 20.72 17.83 0.23
CA ALA A 208 20.28 17.86 1.63
C ALA A 208 18.89 18.51 1.78
N GLU A 209 18.66 19.64 1.13
CA GLU A 209 17.36 20.30 1.11
C GLU A 209 16.31 19.42 0.41
N ARG A 210 16.69 18.75 -0.68
CA ARG A 210 15.82 17.82 -1.39
C ARG A 210 15.38 16.66 -0.51
N SER A 211 16.31 16.02 0.20
CA SER A 211 16.01 14.95 1.15
C SER A 211 15.05 15.43 2.25
N ALA A 212 15.37 16.55 2.91
CA ALA A 212 14.54 17.11 3.99
C ALA A 212 13.10 17.41 3.52
N ARG A 213 12.95 18.07 2.37
CA ARG A 213 11.62 18.39 1.82
C ARG A 213 10.84 17.14 1.41
N LEU A 214 11.50 16.09 0.91
CA LEU A 214 10.84 14.83 0.57
C LEU A 214 10.41 14.04 1.81
N ASP A 215 11.20 14.06 2.88
CA ASP A 215 10.83 13.49 4.19
C ASP A 215 9.54 14.14 4.69
N ASP A 216 9.52 15.47 4.77
CA ASP A 216 8.34 16.25 5.16
C ASP A 216 7.14 15.94 4.27
N ALA A 217 7.35 15.85 2.95
CA ALA A 217 6.28 15.54 2.00
C ALA A 217 5.62 14.17 2.24
N ILE A 218 6.41 13.15 2.58
CA ILE A 218 5.88 11.81 2.89
C ILE A 218 5.04 11.87 4.16
N ARG A 219 5.54 12.53 5.22
CA ARG A 219 4.86 12.64 6.51
C ARG A 219 3.61 13.49 6.43
N LEU A 220 3.68 14.66 5.79
CA LEU A 220 2.53 15.52 5.51
C LEU A 220 1.49 14.81 4.64
N GLY A 221 1.94 14.06 3.64
CA GLY A 221 1.09 13.24 2.79
C GLY A 221 0.33 12.17 3.55
N TYR A 222 1.00 11.49 4.50
CA TYR A 222 0.35 10.54 5.40
C TYR A 222 -0.66 11.25 6.32
N SER A 223 -0.21 12.30 7.01
CA SER A 223 -1.02 13.05 7.98
C SER A 223 -2.29 13.62 7.37
N TYR A 224 -2.19 14.27 6.20
CA TYR A 224 -3.37 14.75 5.48
C TYR A 224 -4.19 13.59 4.91
N GLY A 225 -3.52 12.54 4.41
CA GLY A 225 -4.19 11.38 3.83
C GLY A 225 -5.06 10.59 4.80
N LEU A 226 -4.75 10.59 6.12
CA LEU A 226 -5.55 9.94 7.15
C LEU A 226 -6.99 10.44 7.23
N THR A 227 -7.25 11.66 6.78
CA THR A 227 -8.61 12.23 6.72
C THR A 227 -9.54 11.42 5.82
N TYR A 228 -9.04 10.69 4.83
CA TYR A 228 -9.88 9.83 4.00
C TYR A 228 -10.40 8.60 4.75
N PRO A 229 -9.56 7.66 5.23
CA PRO A 229 -10.06 6.49 5.93
C PRO A 229 -10.74 6.86 7.25
N PHE A 230 -10.22 7.80 8.03
CA PHE A 230 -10.68 8.01 9.40
C PHE A 230 -11.68 9.15 9.58
N ILE A 231 -11.89 10.01 8.58
CA ILE A 231 -12.95 11.04 8.64
C ILE A 231 -14.00 10.77 7.58
N ASP A 232 -13.62 10.75 6.29
CA ASP A 232 -14.57 10.61 5.18
C ASP A 232 -15.25 9.22 5.18
N ASP A 233 -14.46 8.17 4.97
CA ASP A 233 -14.97 6.79 4.84
C ASP A 233 -15.60 6.29 6.16
N LEU A 234 -15.02 6.64 7.32
CA LEU A 234 -15.57 6.26 8.63
C LEU A 234 -16.96 6.84 8.86
N LEU A 235 -17.16 8.14 8.58
CA LEU A 235 -18.45 8.78 8.79
C LEU A 235 -19.50 8.39 7.73
N ASP A 236 -19.08 7.95 6.54
CA ASP A 236 -19.97 7.38 5.50
C ASP A 236 -20.32 5.90 5.77
N SER A 237 -19.47 5.19 6.50
CA SER A 237 -19.69 3.78 6.86
C SER A 237 -20.82 3.56 7.87
N ARG A 238 -21.13 2.29 8.15
CA ARG A 238 -22.07 1.87 9.21
C ARG A 238 -21.40 1.58 10.55
N VAL A 239 -20.08 1.80 10.67
CA VAL A 239 -19.29 1.49 11.87
C VAL A 239 -19.78 2.28 13.08
N LEU A 240 -19.94 3.60 12.91
CA LEU A 240 -20.42 4.50 13.96
C LEU A 240 -21.94 4.63 13.90
N ASN A 241 -22.61 4.57 15.05
CA ASN A 241 -24.02 4.89 15.15
C ASN A 241 -24.28 6.42 15.03
N ALA A 242 -25.54 6.83 14.92
CA ALA A 242 -25.88 8.26 14.71
C ALA A 242 -25.35 9.20 15.80
N GLN A 243 -25.39 8.77 17.07
CA GLN A 243 -24.86 9.56 18.19
C GLN A 243 -23.33 9.65 18.15
N GLU A 244 -22.65 8.54 17.83
CA GLU A 244 -21.20 8.51 17.65
C GLU A 244 -20.76 9.39 16.48
N LYS A 245 -21.47 9.36 15.34
CA LYS A 245 -21.18 10.21 14.18
C LYS A 245 -21.29 11.69 14.50
N GLU A 246 -22.30 12.08 15.28
CA GLU A 246 -22.49 13.47 15.71
C GLU A 246 -21.37 13.90 16.66
N GLN A 247 -21.08 13.10 17.68
CA GLN A 247 -19.99 13.35 18.62
C GLN A 247 -18.62 13.46 17.90
N TYR A 248 -18.36 12.58 16.93
CA TYR A 248 -17.15 12.59 16.11
C TYR A 248 -17.06 13.83 15.20
N SER A 249 -18.19 14.21 14.58
CA SER A 249 -18.24 15.38 13.70
C SER A 249 -18.03 16.69 14.48
N GLN A 250 -18.60 16.78 15.68
CA GLN A 250 -18.37 17.92 16.59
C GLN A 250 -16.90 18.03 17.01
N MET A 251 -16.24 16.90 17.29
CA MET A 251 -14.83 16.85 17.65
C MET A 251 -13.93 17.42 16.55
N ILE A 252 -14.15 17.00 15.30
CA ILE A 252 -13.40 17.51 14.14
C ILE A 252 -13.68 19.00 13.93
N SER A 253 -14.95 19.40 13.98
CA SER A 253 -15.35 20.79 13.84
C SER A 253 -14.68 21.67 14.90
N GLN A 254 -14.68 21.23 16.15
CA GLN A 254 -14.01 21.93 17.23
C GLN A 254 -12.51 22.07 16.96
N ALA A 255 -11.83 21.01 16.53
CA ALA A 255 -10.40 21.06 16.21
C ALA A 255 -10.07 22.07 15.09
N LEU A 256 -10.89 22.11 14.04
CA LEU A 256 -10.73 23.08 12.94
C LEU A 256 -11.01 24.52 13.37
N LEU A 257 -11.96 24.72 14.29
CA LEU A 257 -12.34 26.06 14.78
C LEU A 257 -11.37 26.62 15.82
N THR A 258 -10.85 25.77 16.71
CA THR A 258 -9.97 26.21 17.81
C THR A 258 -8.49 26.08 17.47
N GLY A 259 -8.15 25.34 16.40
CA GLY A 259 -6.78 24.99 16.08
C GLY A 259 -6.16 24.03 17.10
N THR A 260 -6.97 23.33 17.91
CA THR A 260 -6.52 22.43 18.97
C THR A 260 -7.37 21.19 19.03
N VAL A 261 -6.74 20.02 19.07
CA VAL A 261 -7.46 18.74 19.13
C VAL A 261 -8.08 18.57 20.52
N PRO A 262 -9.41 18.47 20.66
CA PRO A 262 -10.04 18.30 21.96
C PRO A 262 -9.66 16.95 22.59
N GLU A 263 -9.68 16.89 23.92
CA GLU A 263 -9.51 15.65 24.68
C GLU A 263 -10.69 14.70 24.45
N LEU A 264 -10.38 13.41 24.29
CA LEU A 264 -11.40 12.37 24.15
C LEU A 264 -12.07 12.13 25.51
N ARG A 265 -13.30 12.64 25.67
CA ARG A 265 -14.12 12.46 26.89
C ARG A 265 -14.92 11.15 26.82
N GLN A 266 -15.90 10.96 27.73
CA GLN A 266 -16.84 9.84 27.70
C GLN A 266 -17.38 9.60 26.29
N TRP A 267 -17.13 8.41 25.75
CA TRP A 267 -17.65 7.96 24.46
C TRP A 267 -18.99 7.26 24.68
N SER A 268 -19.99 7.62 23.88
CA SER A 268 -21.36 7.16 24.08
C SER A 268 -21.68 5.80 23.45
N GLY A 269 -20.78 5.24 22.65
CA GLY A 269 -20.99 3.98 21.93
C GLY A 269 -19.97 2.88 22.21
N ASN A 270 -20.07 1.78 21.46
CA ASN A 270 -19.27 0.56 21.68
C ASN A 270 -17.91 0.59 20.96
N ASN A 271 -17.64 1.62 20.13
CA ASN A 271 -16.43 1.69 19.29
C ASN A 271 -15.26 2.43 19.97
N MET A 272 -15.18 2.44 21.30
CA MET A 272 -14.20 3.24 22.05
C MET A 272 -12.75 2.94 21.65
N ASP A 273 -12.36 1.67 21.54
CA ASP A 273 -10.96 1.29 21.24
C ASP A 273 -10.52 1.78 19.86
N LEU A 274 -11.39 1.62 18.86
CA LEU A 274 -11.19 2.14 17.50
C LEU A 274 -11.06 3.66 17.52
N VAL A 275 -11.97 4.34 18.21
CA VAL A 275 -12.00 5.80 18.26
C VAL A 275 -10.79 6.35 19.00
N GLN A 276 -10.32 5.68 20.05
CA GLN A 276 -9.12 6.07 20.79
C GLN A 276 -7.87 5.96 19.90
N PHE A 277 -7.74 4.87 19.14
CA PHE A 277 -6.67 4.72 18.16
C PHE A 277 -6.72 5.84 17.10
N ILE A 278 -7.89 6.06 16.50
CA ILE A 278 -8.08 7.06 15.46
C ILE A 278 -7.81 8.48 15.99
N HIS A 279 -8.31 8.79 17.19
CA HIS A 279 -8.11 10.09 17.82
C HIS A 279 -6.63 10.39 18.04
N LYS A 280 -5.86 9.41 18.50
CA LYS A 280 -4.40 9.53 18.66
C LYS A 280 -3.71 9.78 17.31
N GLU A 281 -3.98 8.96 16.30
CA GLU A 281 -3.33 9.12 14.99
C GLU A 281 -3.71 10.43 14.30
N LEU A 282 -4.97 10.87 14.40
CA LEU A 282 -5.40 12.15 13.85
C LEU A 282 -4.84 13.34 14.65
N ARG A 283 -4.64 13.20 15.97
CA ARG A 283 -3.98 14.24 16.78
C ARG A 283 -2.54 14.43 16.34
N ASP A 284 -1.77 13.34 16.28
CA ASP A 284 -0.37 13.38 15.84
C ASP A 284 -0.26 13.98 14.43
N ALA A 285 -1.16 13.58 13.52
CA ALA A 285 -1.22 14.12 12.16
C ALA A 285 -1.53 15.63 12.13
N PHE A 286 -2.50 16.07 12.91
CA PHE A 286 -2.92 17.46 12.98
C PHE A 286 -1.82 18.36 13.55
N GLU A 287 -1.19 17.95 14.66
CA GLU A 287 -0.08 18.67 15.28
C GLU A 287 1.13 18.71 14.35
N TYR A 288 1.43 17.61 13.65
CA TYR A 288 2.50 17.56 12.66
C TYR A 288 2.25 18.55 11.50
N ILE A 289 1.03 18.61 10.95
CA ILE A 289 0.69 19.58 9.91
C ILE A 289 0.84 21.02 10.42
N GLN A 290 0.33 21.33 11.61
CA GLN A 290 0.45 22.67 12.19
C GLN A 290 1.91 23.08 12.41
N GLY A 291 2.76 22.15 12.84
CA GLY A 291 4.19 22.40 13.08
C GLY A 291 5.00 22.74 11.82
N HIS A 292 4.53 22.33 10.64
CA HIS A 292 5.20 22.56 9.35
C HIS A 292 4.55 23.69 8.52
N GLN A 293 3.52 24.35 9.07
CA GLN A 293 2.87 25.47 8.42
C GLN A 293 3.56 26.80 8.72
N ARG A 294 3.63 27.66 7.70
CA ARG A 294 4.01 29.06 7.89
C ARG A 294 2.82 29.85 8.45
N PRO A 295 3.03 30.91 9.24
CA PRO A 295 1.95 31.73 9.79
C PRO A 295 0.97 32.24 8.72
N GLU A 296 1.47 32.52 7.52
CA GLU A 296 0.67 33.03 6.40
C GLU A 296 -0.24 31.94 5.80
N THR A 297 0.20 30.68 5.79
CA THR A 297 -0.54 29.54 5.20
C THR A 297 -1.46 28.84 6.19
N GLN A 298 -1.18 28.96 7.50
CA GLN A 298 -1.97 28.36 8.57
C GLN A 298 -3.43 28.82 8.55
N ARG A 299 -3.66 30.11 8.32
CA ARG A 299 -5.03 30.65 8.24
C ARG A 299 -5.80 30.04 7.07
N ALA A 300 -5.17 29.95 5.90
CA ALA A 300 -5.76 29.37 4.72
C ALA A 300 -6.06 27.88 4.92
N PHE A 301 -5.19 27.14 5.60
CA PHE A 301 -5.42 25.73 5.92
C PHE A 301 -6.69 25.53 6.76
N PHE A 302 -6.85 26.28 7.85
CA PHE A 302 -8.03 26.16 8.71
C PHE A 302 -9.31 26.56 8.00
N GLU A 303 -9.28 27.66 7.25
CA GLU A 303 -10.42 28.12 6.46
C GLU A 303 -10.85 27.09 5.42
N GLN A 304 -9.90 26.57 4.62
CA GLN A 304 -10.21 25.59 3.57
C GLN A 304 -10.62 24.23 4.16
N SER A 305 -10.01 23.80 5.26
CA SER A 305 -10.38 22.55 5.95
C SER A 305 -11.78 22.64 6.54
N ASN A 306 -12.14 23.78 7.14
CA ASN A 306 -13.49 24.02 7.65
C ASN A 306 -14.53 24.05 6.51
N VAL A 307 -14.23 24.72 5.40
CA VAL A 307 -15.11 24.75 4.20
C VAL A 307 -15.32 23.34 3.65
N PHE A 308 -14.24 22.57 3.51
CA PHE A 308 -14.29 21.19 3.04
C PHE A 308 -15.15 20.30 3.95
N PHE A 309 -14.86 20.29 5.25
CA PHE A 309 -15.56 19.44 6.20
C PHE A 309 -17.05 19.82 6.34
N HIS A 310 -17.36 21.12 6.40
CA HIS A 310 -18.74 21.58 6.51
C HIS A 310 -19.56 21.27 5.25
N SER A 311 -18.98 21.47 4.06
CA SER A 311 -19.65 21.11 2.80
C SER A 311 -19.88 19.60 2.65
N GLN A 312 -18.95 18.75 3.12
CA GLN A 312 -19.18 17.30 3.22
C GLN A 312 -20.33 16.95 4.16
N HIS A 313 -20.40 17.59 5.33
CA HIS A 313 -21.47 17.33 6.29
C HIS A 313 -22.84 17.71 5.72
N ILE A 314 -22.97 18.89 5.09
CA ILE A 314 -24.21 19.30 4.41
C ILE A 314 -24.65 18.29 3.36
N ASP A 315 -23.70 17.73 2.61
CA ASP A 315 -23.99 16.74 1.57
C ASP A 315 -24.45 15.40 2.16
N ARG A 316 -23.77 14.93 3.21
CA ARG A 316 -24.04 13.65 3.88
C ARG A 316 -25.42 13.56 4.51
N ILE A 317 -25.96 14.66 5.04
CA ILE A 317 -27.26 14.67 5.71
C ILE A 317 -28.45 14.78 4.74
N LYS A 318 -28.20 14.90 3.43
CA LYS A 318 -29.28 15.00 2.46
C LYS A 318 -30.02 13.67 2.33
N ASP A 319 -31.33 13.77 2.20
CA ASP A 319 -32.22 12.63 1.98
C ASP A 319 -32.83 12.72 0.58
N LEU A 320 -32.60 11.70 -0.24
CA LEU A 320 -33.17 11.62 -1.58
C LEU A 320 -34.70 11.65 -1.54
N GLY A 321 -35.34 11.33 -0.41
CA GLY A 321 -36.78 11.47 -0.14
C GLY A 321 -37.31 12.91 -0.07
N ASN A 322 -36.47 13.91 0.15
CA ASN A 322 -36.88 15.31 0.21
C ASN A 322 -37.08 15.90 -1.21
N PRO A 323 -38.29 16.35 -1.60
CA PRO A 323 -38.54 16.88 -2.95
C PRO A 323 -38.26 18.39 -3.10
N HIS A 324 -37.77 19.05 -2.03
CA HIS A 324 -37.73 20.51 -1.93
C HIS A 324 -36.34 21.13 -2.01
N TYR A 325 -35.27 20.35 -2.24
CA TYR A 325 -33.95 20.94 -2.47
C TYR A 325 -33.99 21.91 -3.67
N SER A 326 -33.37 23.06 -3.49
CA SER A 326 -33.05 24.04 -4.51
C SER A 326 -31.84 23.59 -5.33
N ASN A 327 -31.64 24.17 -6.52
CA ASN A 327 -30.43 23.87 -7.28
C ASN A 327 -29.16 24.31 -6.51
N GLU A 328 -29.20 25.40 -5.73
CA GLU A 328 -28.05 25.84 -4.93
C GLU A 328 -27.67 24.80 -3.87
N GLU A 329 -28.64 24.24 -3.14
CA GLU A 329 -28.39 23.17 -2.15
C GLU A 329 -27.81 21.90 -2.79
N LEU A 330 -28.10 21.65 -4.07
CA LEU A 330 -27.54 20.51 -4.81
C LEU A 330 -26.11 20.78 -5.30
N TYR A 331 -25.81 21.99 -5.79
CA TYR A 331 -24.54 22.27 -6.48
C TYR A 331 -23.49 22.99 -5.62
N LEU A 332 -23.86 23.91 -4.72
CA LEU A 332 -22.88 24.70 -3.96
C LEU A 332 -22.01 23.84 -3.03
N PRO A 333 -22.56 22.90 -2.23
CA PRO A 333 -21.73 22.05 -1.38
C PRO A 333 -20.72 21.22 -2.18
N ILE A 334 -21.12 20.77 -3.37
CA ILE A 334 -20.25 20.02 -4.30
C ILE A 334 -19.10 20.88 -4.81
N ILE A 335 -19.37 22.13 -5.22
CA ILE A 335 -18.33 23.08 -5.67
C ILE A 335 -17.32 23.30 -4.54
N LEU A 336 -17.81 23.55 -3.32
CA LEU A 336 -16.98 23.81 -2.15
C LEU A 336 -16.14 22.59 -1.75
N LYS A 337 -16.76 21.42 -1.57
CA LYS A 337 -16.07 20.17 -1.21
C LYS A 337 -14.97 19.84 -2.22
N SER A 338 -15.31 19.87 -3.51
CA SER A 338 -14.36 19.49 -4.55
C SER A 338 -13.21 20.50 -4.71
N SER A 339 -13.45 21.80 -4.61
CA SER A 339 -12.39 22.82 -4.69
C SER A 339 -11.48 22.84 -3.46
N SER A 340 -12.05 22.87 -2.26
CA SER A 340 -11.28 22.97 -1.02
C SER A 340 -10.35 21.77 -0.79
N SER A 341 -10.76 20.56 -1.16
CA SER A 341 -9.89 19.35 -1.07
C SER A 341 -8.52 19.52 -1.75
N ARG A 342 -8.46 20.31 -2.83
CA ARG A 342 -7.24 20.58 -3.61
C ARG A 342 -6.48 21.79 -3.09
N LEU A 343 -7.20 22.82 -2.63
CA LEU A 343 -6.61 24.00 -2.00
C LEU A 343 -5.87 23.65 -0.70
N ILE A 344 -6.39 22.70 0.08
CA ILE A 344 -5.78 22.25 1.33
C ILE A 344 -4.36 21.73 1.10
N VAL A 345 -4.11 20.94 0.04
CA VAL A 345 -2.80 20.32 -0.20
C VAL A 345 -1.67 21.35 -0.27
N ARG A 346 -1.88 22.48 -0.96
CA ARG A 346 -0.87 23.54 -1.03
C ARG A 346 -0.62 24.23 0.30
N SER A 347 -1.67 24.40 1.10
CA SER A 347 -1.54 24.95 2.45
C SER A 347 -0.81 24.00 3.40
N VAL A 348 -1.02 22.68 3.25
CA VAL A 348 -0.32 21.63 4.01
C VAL A 348 1.19 21.66 3.76
N ILE A 349 1.63 21.84 2.51
CA ILE A 349 3.05 21.87 2.16
C ILE A 349 3.68 23.28 2.17
N SER A 350 2.91 24.31 2.55
CA SER A 350 3.31 25.72 2.46
C SER A 350 3.92 26.09 1.10
N ALA A 351 3.25 25.68 0.02
CA ALA A 351 3.71 25.90 -1.36
C ALA A 351 3.90 27.41 -1.67
N SER A 352 4.78 27.72 -2.63
CA SER A 352 4.97 29.08 -3.15
C SER A 352 3.65 29.68 -3.67
N ALA A 353 3.53 31.02 -3.72
CA ALA A 353 2.35 31.67 -4.28
C ALA A 353 2.32 31.52 -5.82
N ASP A 354 1.15 31.17 -6.36
CA ASP A 354 0.88 31.11 -7.81
C ASP A 354 -0.39 31.93 -8.08
N GLU A 355 -0.22 33.09 -8.72
CA GLU A 355 -1.26 34.13 -8.93
C GLU A 355 -2.49 33.67 -9.74
N GLY A 356 -2.58 32.41 -10.17
CA GLY A 356 -3.82 31.85 -10.74
C GLY A 356 -4.18 30.44 -10.26
N PHE A 357 -3.40 29.83 -9.37
CA PHE A 357 -3.67 28.45 -8.92
C PHE A 357 -5.02 28.32 -8.21
N GLU A 358 -5.32 29.26 -7.30
CA GLU A 358 -6.54 29.18 -6.50
C GLU A 358 -7.79 29.22 -7.38
N ASP A 359 -7.80 30.11 -8.37
CA ASP A 359 -8.92 30.23 -9.30
C ASP A 359 -9.03 29.03 -10.24
N ARG A 360 -7.91 28.60 -10.87
CA ARG A 360 -7.90 27.40 -11.71
C ARG A 360 -8.41 26.18 -10.96
N THR A 361 -7.96 25.99 -9.72
CA THR A 361 -8.34 24.85 -8.87
C THR A 361 -9.79 24.94 -8.40
N PHE A 362 -10.25 26.15 -8.03
CA PHE A 362 -11.61 26.38 -7.57
C PHE A 362 -12.63 26.04 -8.65
N PHE A 363 -12.47 26.58 -9.86
CA PHE A 363 -13.41 26.35 -10.96
C PHE A 363 -13.39 24.90 -11.46
N TYR A 364 -12.24 24.22 -11.33
CA TYR A 364 -12.07 22.84 -11.78
C TYR A 364 -12.80 21.81 -10.89
N GLY A 365 -13.04 22.10 -9.61
CA GLY A 365 -13.57 21.13 -8.64
C GLY A 365 -14.82 20.36 -9.11
N ILE A 366 -15.84 21.10 -9.56
CA ILE A 366 -17.14 20.55 -9.98
C ILE A 366 -17.04 19.69 -11.25
N TYR A 367 -16.06 19.93 -12.13
CA TYR A 367 -15.85 19.12 -13.34
C TYR A 367 -15.66 17.64 -13.00
N ASN A 368 -14.79 17.35 -12.02
CA ASN A 368 -14.54 15.98 -11.61
C ASN A 368 -15.72 15.39 -10.84
N GLN A 369 -16.34 16.16 -9.94
CA GLN A 369 -17.47 15.64 -9.16
C GLN A 369 -18.61 15.22 -10.07
N LEU A 370 -19.00 16.04 -11.06
CA LEU A 370 -20.06 15.67 -12.00
C LEU A 370 -19.68 14.49 -12.90
N ALA A 371 -18.39 14.32 -13.23
CA ALA A 371 -17.94 13.17 -14.00
C ALA A 371 -18.01 11.87 -13.18
N ASP A 372 -17.63 11.94 -11.90
CA ASP A 372 -17.65 10.80 -10.97
C ASP A 372 -19.10 10.46 -10.59
N ASP A 373 -19.94 11.44 -10.24
CA ASP A 373 -21.38 11.24 -9.97
C ASP A 373 -22.13 10.65 -11.17
N PHE A 374 -21.82 11.08 -12.40
CA PHE A 374 -22.41 10.46 -13.60
C PHE A 374 -22.00 9.00 -13.75
N ALA A 375 -20.74 8.71 -13.39
CA ALA A 375 -20.23 7.38 -13.43
C ALA A 375 -20.98 6.51 -12.41
N ASP A 376 -21.06 6.95 -11.16
CA ASP A 376 -21.50 6.12 -10.05
C ASP A 376 -23.00 6.25 -9.73
N MET A 377 -23.71 7.09 -10.48
CA MET A 377 -25.16 7.37 -10.44
C MET A 377 -26.08 6.19 -10.10
N PHE A 378 -25.82 5.00 -10.66
CA PHE A 378 -26.68 3.83 -10.36
C PHE A 378 -26.45 3.27 -8.97
N GLN A 379 -25.17 3.19 -8.56
CA GLN A 379 -24.80 2.77 -7.22
C GLN A 379 -25.31 3.80 -6.21
N ASP A 380 -25.09 5.09 -6.49
CA ASP A 380 -25.58 6.19 -5.65
C ASP A 380 -27.11 6.18 -5.50
N MET A 381 -27.84 5.83 -6.56
CA MET A 381 -29.30 5.69 -6.50
C MET A 381 -29.73 4.51 -5.62
N GLU A 382 -29.01 3.39 -5.68
CA GLU A 382 -29.25 2.21 -4.82
C GLU A 382 -28.93 2.52 -3.35
N ASP A 383 -27.88 3.30 -3.10
CA ASP A 383 -27.44 3.72 -1.77
C ASP A 383 -28.27 4.89 -1.21
N GLY A 384 -29.14 5.50 -2.03
CA GLY A 384 -29.97 6.63 -1.64
C GLY A 384 -29.22 7.96 -1.52
N ALA A 385 -28.01 8.05 -2.08
CA ALA A 385 -27.18 9.25 -2.05
C ALA A 385 -27.78 10.37 -2.91
N VAL A 386 -27.69 11.60 -2.42
CA VAL A 386 -28.21 12.79 -3.10
C VAL A 386 -27.11 13.46 -3.91
N THR A 387 -27.03 13.10 -5.19
CA THR A 387 -26.18 13.79 -6.18
C THR A 387 -27.06 14.57 -7.16
N PRO A 388 -26.50 15.54 -7.91
CA PRO A 388 -27.24 16.24 -8.95
C PRO A 388 -27.90 15.28 -9.95
N TYR A 389 -27.24 14.15 -10.25
CA TYR A 389 -27.76 13.12 -11.15
C TYR A 389 -28.90 12.30 -10.52
N THR A 390 -28.73 11.78 -9.31
CA THR A 390 -29.78 10.96 -8.67
C THR A 390 -31.03 11.80 -8.37
N TYR A 391 -30.84 13.04 -7.90
CA TYR A 391 -31.95 13.95 -7.62
C TYR A 391 -32.71 14.35 -8.89
N TYR A 392 -32.00 14.72 -9.96
CA TYR A 392 -32.62 15.03 -11.25
C TYR A 392 -33.41 13.82 -11.78
N LEU A 393 -32.84 12.61 -11.75
CA LEU A 393 -33.56 11.41 -12.17
C LEU A 393 -34.85 11.19 -11.37
N LYS A 394 -34.83 11.39 -10.06
CA LYS A 394 -36.02 11.18 -9.23
C LYS A 394 -37.11 12.21 -9.50
N TYR A 395 -36.76 13.49 -9.61
CA TYR A 395 -37.74 14.59 -9.56
C TYR A 395 -37.99 15.34 -10.87
N ARG A 396 -37.24 15.09 -11.97
CA ARG A 396 -37.39 15.81 -13.26
C ARG A 396 -38.79 15.89 -13.85
N ARG A 397 -39.66 14.91 -13.55
CA ARG A 397 -41.06 14.90 -14.03
C ARG A 397 -42.00 15.79 -13.21
N GLN A 398 -41.60 16.11 -11.98
CA GLN A 398 -42.38 16.90 -11.02
C GLN A 398 -41.85 18.33 -10.88
N ARG A 399 -40.54 18.53 -11.09
CA ARG A 399 -39.83 19.80 -10.93
C ARG A 399 -39.19 20.21 -12.26
N THR A 400 -39.79 21.18 -12.95
CA THR A 400 -39.29 21.70 -14.24
C THR A 400 -38.18 22.75 -14.08
N ASP A 401 -37.95 23.22 -12.87
CA ASP A 401 -36.91 24.18 -12.49
C ASP A 401 -35.54 23.54 -12.25
N LEU A 402 -35.45 22.20 -12.23
CA LEU A 402 -34.20 21.50 -11.99
C LEU A 402 -33.26 21.65 -13.18
N ILE A 403 -32.00 21.97 -12.86
CA ILE A 403 -30.94 22.04 -13.85
C ILE A 403 -30.51 20.63 -14.21
N ASN A 404 -30.46 20.35 -15.50
CA ASN A 404 -29.92 19.12 -16.02
C ASN A 404 -28.41 19.02 -15.74
N PRO A 405 -27.94 18.07 -14.90
CA PRO A 405 -26.54 17.98 -14.49
C PRO A 405 -25.59 17.63 -15.65
N PHE A 406 -26.11 17.00 -16.71
CA PHE A 406 -25.32 16.72 -17.90
C PHE A 406 -25.06 17.97 -18.73
N GLU A 407 -26.03 18.89 -18.82
CA GLU A 407 -25.83 20.20 -19.46
C GLU A 407 -24.89 21.07 -18.63
N MET A 408 -25.05 21.04 -17.30
CA MET A 408 -24.13 21.69 -16.37
C MET A 408 -22.69 21.19 -16.55
N TYR A 409 -22.48 19.88 -16.71
CA TYR A 409 -21.16 19.29 -16.96
C TYR A 409 -20.49 19.88 -18.21
N TRP A 410 -21.22 20.05 -19.31
CA TRP A 410 -20.68 20.67 -20.52
C TRP A 410 -20.47 22.18 -20.38
N ALA A 411 -21.35 22.89 -19.68
CA ALA A 411 -21.13 24.29 -19.35
C ALA A 411 -19.84 24.50 -18.53
N VAL A 412 -19.57 23.62 -17.56
CA VAL A 412 -18.32 23.60 -16.79
C VAL A 412 -17.11 23.37 -17.70
N ILE A 413 -17.18 22.43 -18.64
CA ILE A 413 -16.08 22.19 -19.60
C ILE A 413 -15.82 23.44 -20.45
N SER A 414 -16.88 24.06 -20.99
CA SER A 414 -16.79 25.29 -21.78
C SER A 414 -16.16 26.42 -20.96
N HIS A 415 -16.65 26.64 -19.73
CA HIS A 415 -16.13 27.66 -18.83
C HIS A 415 -14.64 27.45 -18.53
N LEU A 416 -14.24 26.22 -18.23
CA LEU A 416 -12.83 25.91 -17.96
C LEU A 416 -11.96 26.18 -19.20
N ILE A 417 -12.36 25.71 -20.38
CA ILE A 417 -11.57 25.92 -21.60
C ILE A 417 -11.45 27.42 -21.92
N HIS A 418 -12.55 28.16 -21.94
CA HIS A 418 -12.56 29.51 -22.50
C HIS A 418 -12.31 30.62 -21.48
N GLU A 419 -12.87 30.52 -20.28
CA GLU A 419 -12.78 31.57 -19.26
C GLU A 419 -11.57 31.36 -18.33
N VAL A 420 -11.26 30.12 -17.97
CA VAL A 420 -10.19 29.80 -17.01
C VAL A 420 -8.84 29.57 -17.68
N TYR A 421 -8.81 28.80 -18.77
CA TYR A 421 -7.59 28.46 -19.51
C TYR A 421 -7.48 29.18 -20.87
N HIS A 422 -8.27 30.25 -21.07
CA HIS A 422 -8.15 31.19 -22.19
C HIS A 422 -8.07 30.53 -23.59
N SER A 423 -8.86 29.48 -23.80
CA SER A 423 -8.94 28.69 -25.04
C SER A 423 -7.63 27.97 -25.42
N ASP A 424 -6.82 27.57 -24.44
CA ASP A 424 -5.63 26.76 -24.67
C ASP A 424 -5.93 25.49 -25.49
N ALA A 425 -5.17 25.31 -26.57
CA ALA A 425 -5.29 24.13 -27.41
C ALA A 425 -5.00 22.83 -26.64
N LYS A 426 -4.01 22.82 -25.72
CA LYS A 426 -3.62 21.61 -24.98
C LYS A 426 -4.63 21.28 -23.89
N THR A 427 -5.10 22.28 -23.15
CA THR A 427 -6.14 22.11 -22.14
C THR A 427 -7.45 21.62 -22.76
N ARG A 428 -7.89 22.22 -23.87
CA ARG A 428 -9.05 21.71 -24.64
C ARG A 428 -8.87 20.24 -25.01
N GLU A 429 -7.70 19.87 -25.54
CA GLU A 429 -7.40 18.50 -25.94
C GLU A 429 -7.51 17.53 -24.75
N VAL A 430 -6.88 17.85 -23.61
CA VAL A 430 -6.91 17.03 -22.40
C VAL A 430 -8.32 16.93 -21.79
N MET A 431 -9.06 18.04 -21.74
CA MET A 431 -10.42 18.08 -21.17
C MET A 431 -11.41 17.28 -22.00
N LEU A 432 -11.38 17.43 -23.33
CA LEU A 432 -12.25 16.67 -24.23
C LEU A 432 -11.87 15.19 -24.26
N ASP A 433 -10.58 14.86 -24.23
CA ASP A 433 -10.12 13.46 -24.09
C ASP A 433 -10.69 12.83 -22.82
N ARG A 434 -10.63 13.55 -21.70
CA ARG A 434 -11.13 13.04 -20.41
C ARG A 434 -12.65 12.90 -20.40
N ALA A 435 -13.39 13.88 -20.94
CA ALA A 435 -14.85 13.85 -21.01
C ALA A 435 -15.35 12.70 -21.91
N ILE A 436 -14.82 12.59 -23.13
CA ILE A 436 -15.20 11.52 -24.06
C ILE A 436 -14.79 10.15 -23.52
N ASN A 437 -13.62 10.01 -22.92
CA ASN A 437 -13.23 8.75 -22.29
C ASN A 437 -14.16 8.38 -21.12
N GLY A 438 -14.57 9.35 -20.30
CA GLY A 438 -15.57 9.15 -19.23
C GLY A 438 -16.85 8.52 -19.78
N LEU A 439 -17.41 9.09 -20.85
CA LEU A 439 -18.62 8.58 -21.50
C LEU A 439 -18.42 7.20 -22.14
N LYS A 440 -17.28 6.98 -22.82
CA LYS A 440 -16.93 5.66 -23.39
C LYS A 440 -16.90 4.57 -22.31
N ARG A 441 -16.31 4.88 -21.15
CA ARG A 441 -16.24 3.96 -20.02
C ARG A 441 -17.59 3.72 -19.37
N CYS A 442 -18.40 4.76 -19.19
CA CYS A 442 -19.76 4.61 -18.69
C CYS A 442 -20.55 3.65 -19.59
N LYS A 443 -20.53 3.88 -20.92
CA LYS A 443 -21.16 2.99 -21.91
C LYS A 443 -20.66 1.55 -21.84
N ALA A 444 -19.37 1.34 -21.67
CA ALA A 444 -18.78 0.01 -21.53
C ALA A 444 -19.21 -0.68 -20.22
N ARG A 445 -19.37 0.05 -19.12
CA ARG A 445 -19.76 -0.48 -17.80
C ARG A 445 -21.25 -0.83 -17.73
N VAL A 446 -22.13 0.08 -18.18
CA VAL A 446 -23.59 -0.08 -18.02
C VAL A 446 -24.26 -0.81 -19.19
N GLY A 447 -23.52 -1.01 -20.28
CA GLY A 447 -24.05 -1.58 -21.53
C GLY A 447 -24.64 -0.52 -22.46
N ALA A 448 -24.63 -0.81 -23.77
CA ALA A 448 -25.04 0.16 -24.79
C ALA A 448 -26.51 0.58 -24.70
N GLU A 449 -27.39 -0.34 -24.32
CA GLU A 449 -28.84 -0.12 -24.24
C GLU A 449 -29.18 0.83 -23.09
N LYS A 450 -28.80 0.46 -21.86
CA LYS A 450 -28.95 1.30 -20.66
C LYS A 450 -28.25 2.66 -20.82
N TYR A 451 -27.08 2.69 -21.46
CA TYR A 451 -26.40 3.95 -21.76
C TYR A 451 -27.23 4.86 -22.68
N ASN A 452 -27.84 4.32 -23.73
CA ASN A 452 -28.67 5.13 -24.63
C ASN A 452 -29.92 5.64 -23.89
N GLU A 453 -30.56 4.83 -23.05
CA GLU A 453 -31.71 5.27 -22.23
C GLU A 453 -31.38 6.45 -21.32
N ILE A 454 -30.20 6.42 -20.68
CA ILE A 454 -29.68 7.52 -19.87
C ILE A 454 -29.46 8.77 -20.72
N MET A 455 -28.81 8.62 -21.88
CA MET A 455 -28.52 9.75 -22.76
C MET A 455 -29.78 10.35 -23.38
N ASP A 456 -30.84 9.57 -23.59
CA ASP A 456 -32.15 10.08 -24.02
C ASP A 456 -32.80 10.96 -22.97
N ILE A 457 -32.49 10.75 -21.69
CA ILE A 457 -32.94 11.61 -20.59
C ILE A 457 -32.07 12.86 -20.49
N PHE A 458 -30.75 12.67 -20.34
CA PHE A 458 -29.83 13.74 -19.97
C PHE A 458 -29.39 14.62 -21.15
N ALA A 459 -29.48 14.13 -22.38
CA ALA A 459 -29.03 14.88 -23.56
C ALA A 459 -30.19 15.36 -24.45
N SER A 460 -31.44 15.25 -23.97
CA SER A 460 -32.65 15.66 -24.69
C SER A 460 -32.69 17.16 -25.01
N GLY A 461 -32.04 17.99 -24.18
CA GLY A 461 -32.00 19.44 -24.35
C GLY A 461 -31.27 19.92 -25.59
N ASN A 462 -30.36 19.12 -26.17
CA ASN A 462 -29.69 19.45 -27.43
C ASN A 462 -29.35 18.19 -28.27
N PRO A 463 -30.29 17.73 -29.13
CA PRO A 463 -30.10 16.50 -29.91
C PRO A 463 -28.96 16.56 -30.93
N GLU A 464 -28.65 17.75 -31.48
CA GLU A 464 -27.58 17.91 -32.48
C GLU A 464 -26.21 17.82 -31.84
N PHE A 465 -26.00 18.55 -30.74
CA PHE A 465 -24.79 18.47 -29.95
C PHE A 465 -24.56 17.05 -29.40
N ASN A 466 -25.61 16.42 -28.87
CA ASN A 466 -25.51 15.05 -28.40
C ASN A 466 -25.15 14.07 -29.54
N ARG A 467 -25.71 14.23 -30.74
CA ARG A 467 -25.32 13.41 -31.90
C ARG A 467 -23.81 13.50 -32.19
N LEU A 468 -23.23 14.70 -32.10
CA LEU A 468 -21.78 14.90 -32.24
C LEU A 468 -21.00 14.20 -31.11
N VAL A 469 -21.38 14.41 -29.85
CA VAL A 469 -20.75 13.75 -28.69
C VAL A 469 -20.82 12.22 -28.83
N GLN A 470 -21.98 11.68 -29.18
CA GLN A 470 -22.20 10.25 -29.38
C GLN A 470 -21.41 9.69 -30.56
N GLN A 471 -21.22 10.48 -31.62
CA GLN A 471 -20.28 10.12 -32.69
C GLN A 471 -18.87 9.96 -32.11
N MET A 472 -18.40 10.92 -31.31
CA MET A 472 -17.06 10.87 -30.71
C MET A 472 -16.90 9.70 -29.74
N VAL A 473 -17.89 9.44 -28.88
CA VAL A 473 -17.90 8.26 -28.00
C VAL A 473 -17.74 6.96 -28.80
N ARG A 474 -18.29 6.88 -30.01
CA ARG A 474 -18.18 5.68 -30.87
C ARG A 474 -16.85 5.61 -31.61
N THR A 475 -16.35 6.73 -32.13
CA THR A 475 -15.27 6.72 -33.15
C THR A 475 -13.93 7.28 -32.69
N ALA A 476 -13.88 8.03 -31.60
CA ALA A 476 -12.62 8.64 -31.16
C ALA A 476 -11.67 7.58 -30.61
N ASP A 477 -10.46 7.51 -31.15
CA ASP A 477 -9.39 6.67 -30.63
C ASP A 477 -8.42 7.48 -29.75
N GLN A 478 -7.55 6.78 -29.03
CA GLN A 478 -6.50 7.39 -28.21
C GLN A 478 -7.05 8.45 -27.23
N VAL A 479 -7.96 8.06 -26.34
CA VAL A 479 -8.47 8.93 -25.25
C VAL A 479 -8.19 8.34 -23.86
N ASP A 480 -7.47 7.23 -23.80
CA ASP A 480 -7.15 6.52 -22.56
C ASP A 480 -6.09 7.28 -21.74
N PHE A 481 -6.13 7.12 -20.40
CA PHE A 481 -5.22 7.77 -19.45
C PHE A 481 -4.52 6.75 -18.54
N PHE A 482 -3.27 7.04 -18.20
CA PHE A 482 -2.39 6.22 -17.37
C PHE A 482 -2.83 6.14 -15.91
N ASP A 483 -3.48 7.18 -15.36
CA ASP A 483 -3.96 7.21 -13.97
C ASP A 483 -4.88 6.02 -13.66
N LYS A 484 -5.74 5.66 -14.60
CA LYS A 484 -6.61 4.49 -14.49
C LYS A 484 -5.82 3.18 -14.51
N LEU A 485 -4.86 3.05 -15.42
CA LEU A 485 -4.03 1.85 -15.54
C LEU A 485 -3.25 1.59 -14.24
N LEU A 486 -2.62 2.65 -13.69
CA LEU A 486 -1.93 2.59 -12.40
C LEU A 486 -2.88 2.21 -11.25
N ARG A 487 -4.07 2.82 -11.20
CA ARG A 487 -5.06 2.53 -10.16
C ARG A 487 -5.49 1.05 -10.21
N ASP A 488 -5.88 0.58 -11.39
CA ASP A 488 -6.39 -0.78 -11.56
C ASP A 488 -5.27 -1.81 -11.27
N GLN A 489 -4.02 -1.46 -11.61
CA GLN A 489 -2.83 -2.24 -11.27
C GLN A 489 -2.56 -2.26 -9.76
N MET A 490 -2.60 -1.12 -9.07
CA MET A 490 -2.36 -1.04 -7.62
C MET A 490 -3.41 -1.83 -6.83
N VAL A 491 -4.69 -1.74 -7.22
CA VAL A 491 -5.75 -2.57 -6.63
C VAL A 491 -5.48 -4.06 -6.86
N THR A 492 -5.02 -4.44 -8.05
CA THR A 492 -4.71 -5.84 -8.37
C THR A 492 -3.52 -6.34 -7.55
N VAL A 493 -2.47 -5.53 -7.40
CA VAL A 493 -1.29 -5.84 -6.57
C VAL A 493 -1.70 -6.03 -5.11
N LEU A 494 -2.40 -5.06 -4.50
CA LEU A 494 -2.83 -5.14 -3.09
C LEU A 494 -3.70 -6.38 -2.85
N ARG A 495 -4.67 -6.66 -3.73
CA ARG A 495 -5.53 -7.85 -3.63
C ARG A 495 -4.75 -9.16 -3.79
N ASN A 496 -3.80 -9.22 -4.72
CA ASN A 496 -2.98 -10.40 -4.91
C ASN A 496 -2.05 -10.62 -3.73
N GLU A 497 -1.41 -9.56 -3.20
CA GLU A 497 -0.58 -9.64 -2.01
C GLU A 497 -1.37 -10.10 -0.78
N ARG A 498 -2.62 -9.63 -0.61
CA ARG A 498 -3.52 -10.11 0.43
C ARG A 498 -3.81 -11.61 0.28
N LYS A 499 -4.21 -12.06 -0.91
CA LYS A 499 -4.49 -13.47 -1.19
C LYS A 499 -3.27 -14.38 -0.98
N GLU A 500 -2.11 -13.95 -1.45
CA GLU A 500 -0.86 -14.69 -1.25
C GLU A 500 -0.45 -14.73 0.23
N LYS A 501 -0.68 -13.65 0.98
CA LYS A 501 -0.49 -13.62 2.43
C LYS A 501 -1.43 -14.58 3.15
N ASP A 502 -2.70 -14.63 2.74
CA ASP A 502 -3.68 -15.58 3.31
C ASP A 502 -3.25 -17.02 3.04
N TYR A 503 -2.83 -17.32 1.80
CA TYR A 503 -2.27 -18.62 1.43
C TYR A 503 -1.01 -18.96 2.23
N PHE A 504 -0.11 -18.00 2.43
CA PHE A 504 1.09 -18.16 3.26
C PHE A 504 0.73 -18.53 4.72
N ILE A 505 -0.22 -17.81 5.32
CA ILE A 505 -0.69 -18.07 6.70
C ILE A 505 -1.35 -19.45 6.79
N ASP A 506 -2.21 -19.79 5.83
CA ASP A 506 -2.89 -21.09 5.78
C ASP A 506 -1.90 -22.24 5.60
N THR A 507 -0.91 -22.08 4.72
CA THR A 507 0.18 -23.03 4.51
C THR A 507 0.97 -23.24 5.81
N ILE A 508 1.37 -22.16 6.50
CA ILE A 508 2.06 -22.27 7.79
C ILE A 508 1.22 -23.07 8.80
N LYS A 509 -0.08 -22.78 8.92
CA LYS A 509 -0.97 -23.47 9.87
C LYS A 509 -1.11 -24.95 9.55
N THR A 510 -1.41 -25.27 8.29
CA THR A 510 -1.64 -26.64 7.83
C THR A 510 -0.38 -27.49 7.98
N VAL A 511 0.75 -27.02 7.47
CA VAL A 511 2.03 -27.75 7.54
C VAL A 511 2.52 -27.87 8.99
N ARG A 512 2.32 -26.85 9.83
CA ARG A 512 2.63 -26.93 11.26
C ARG A 512 1.85 -28.06 11.95
N ASN A 513 0.56 -28.21 11.64
CA ASN A 513 -0.26 -29.27 12.21
C ASN A 513 0.23 -30.66 11.79
N GLU A 514 0.58 -30.84 10.51
CA GLU A 514 1.15 -32.10 10.01
C GLU A 514 2.49 -32.46 10.69
N ILE A 515 3.37 -31.45 10.85
CA ILE A 515 4.64 -31.63 11.56
C ILE A 515 4.38 -32.02 13.02
N ASN A 516 3.51 -31.29 13.73
CA ASN A 516 3.21 -31.59 15.14
C ASN A 516 2.64 -33.01 15.31
N ASN A 517 1.80 -33.49 14.38
CA ASN A 517 1.26 -34.84 14.42
C ASN A 517 2.31 -35.95 14.18
N SER A 518 3.45 -35.60 13.61
CA SER A 518 4.51 -36.56 13.28
C SER A 518 5.77 -36.39 14.14
N LEU A 519 5.88 -35.36 14.97
CA LEU A 519 7.12 -35.00 15.68
C LEU A 519 7.48 -35.92 16.86
N GLN A 520 6.49 -36.59 17.44
CA GLN A 520 6.68 -37.40 18.65
C GLN A 520 7.57 -38.63 18.39
N ILE A 521 8.55 -38.84 19.28
CA ILE A 521 9.40 -40.02 19.24
C ILE A 521 8.61 -41.19 19.84
N ALA A 522 8.39 -42.22 19.01
CA ALA A 522 7.64 -43.40 19.41
C ALA A 522 8.34 -44.16 20.56
N LYS A 523 7.53 -44.73 21.46
CA LYS A 523 7.96 -45.63 22.54
C LYS A 523 7.62 -47.08 22.20
N PRO A 524 8.58 -47.91 21.77
CA PRO A 524 8.34 -49.34 21.57
C PRO A 524 7.97 -50.03 22.89
N LEU A 525 7.11 -51.05 22.83
CA LEU A 525 6.78 -51.88 24.00
C LEU A 525 8.02 -52.61 24.53
N GLY A 526 8.21 -52.59 25.85
CA GLY A 526 9.28 -53.35 26.53
C GLY A 526 10.67 -52.70 26.47
N ILE A 527 10.78 -51.40 26.21
CA ILE A 527 12.06 -50.68 26.30
C ILE A 527 12.51 -50.52 27.77
N PRO A 528 13.83 -50.42 28.03
CA PRO A 528 14.34 -50.17 29.38
C PRO A 528 13.79 -48.86 29.97
N PRO A 529 13.45 -48.80 31.27
CA PRO A 529 12.85 -47.60 31.91
C PRO A 529 13.68 -46.32 31.71
N MET A 530 15.00 -46.44 31.70
CA MET A 530 15.88 -45.29 31.50
C MET A 530 15.82 -44.73 30.07
N LYS A 531 15.59 -45.59 29.07
CA LYS A 531 15.36 -45.18 27.68
C LYS A 531 13.99 -44.53 27.53
N GLU A 532 12.99 -45.02 28.27
CA GLU A 532 11.66 -44.41 28.30
C GLU A 532 11.70 -42.99 28.88
N SER A 533 12.35 -42.79 30.02
CA SER A 533 12.52 -41.47 30.65
C SER A 533 13.21 -40.45 29.72
N LEU A 534 14.23 -40.89 28.97
CA LEU A 534 14.91 -40.04 28.00
C LEU A 534 14.02 -39.64 26.81
N ILE A 535 13.17 -40.57 26.33
CA ILE A 535 12.18 -40.27 25.30
C ILE A 535 11.13 -39.28 25.84
N ASP A 536 10.72 -39.42 27.10
CA ASP A 536 9.79 -38.48 27.73
C ASP A 536 10.37 -37.07 27.85
N ALA A 537 11.65 -36.95 28.25
CA ALA A 537 12.34 -35.66 28.31
C ALA A 537 12.46 -34.99 26.93
N ALA A 538 12.75 -35.78 25.88
CA ALA A 538 12.78 -35.30 24.50
C ALA A 538 11.40 -34.83 24.03
N ASN A 539 10.37 -35.68 24.20
CA ASN A 539 9.00 -35.40 23.79
C ASN A 539 8.39 -34.21 24.57
N TYR A 540 8.72 -34.04 25.86
CA TYR A 540 8.33 -32.88 26.64
C TYR A 540 8.74 -31.56 25.97
N THR A 541 10.00 -31.48 25.50
CA THR A 541 10.52 -30.27 24.84
C THR A 541 9.93 -30.10 23.44
N LEU A 542 9.73 -31.21 22.71
CA LEU A 542 9.11 -31.20 21.38
C LEU A 542 7.65 -30.75 21.42
N ASP A 543 6.90 -31.08 22.48
CA ASP A 543 5.49 -30.69 22.69
C ASP A 543 5.29 -29.19 22.98
N GLY A 544 6.34 -28.44 23.27
CA GLY A 544 6.24 -26.99 23.46
C GLY A 544 5.71 -26.27 22.21
N ASP A 545 4.99 -25.16 22.39
CA ASP A 545 4.41 -24.39 21.28
C ASP A 545 5.52 -23.70 20.45
N GLY A 546 5.93 -24.35 19.36
CA GLY A 546 6.96 -23.88 18.45
C GLY A 546 6.38 -23.29 17.17
N LYS A 547 7.01 -22.23 16.64
CA LYS A 547 6.63 -21.64 15.33
C LYS A 547 6.84 -22.62 14.15
N ARG A 548 7.73 -23.62 14.30
CA ARG A 548 8.13 -24.65 13.31
C ARG A 548 8.58 -24.10 11.95
N LEU A 549 9.16 -22.90 11.91
CA LEU A 549 9.49 -22.22 10.64
C LEU A 549 10.47 -23.02 9.77
N ARG A 550 11.50 -23.64 10.36
CA ARG A 550 12.54 -24.42 9.64
C ARG A 550 11.97 -25.65 8.91
N PRO A 551 11.22 -26.56 9.58
CA PRO A 551 10.59 -27.67 8.88
C PRO A 551 9.47 -27.23 7.93
N ILE A 552 8.69 -26.18 8.23
CA ILE A 552 7.71 -25.65 7.28
C ILE A 552 8.38 -25.18 5.99
N LEU A 553 9.48 -24.43 6.11
CA LEU A 553 10.26 -23.96 4.97
C LEU A 553 10.77 -25.12 4.11
N THR A 554 11.26 -26.17 4.77
CA THR A 554 11.72 -27.39 4.10
C THR A 554 10.60 -28.11 3.36
N TRP A 555 9.44 -28.26 4.00
CA TRP A 555 8.26 -28.89 3.39
C TRP A 555 7.81 -28.11 2.15
N VAL A 556 7.74 -26.78 2.24
CA VAL A 556 7.30 -25.95 1.10
C VAL A 556 8.28 -26.09 -0.07
N MET A 557 9.58 -25.99 0.18
CA MET A 557 10.58 -26.17 -0.88
C MET A 557 10.52 -27.59 -1.48
N ALA A 558 10.47 -28.62 -0.64
CA ALA A 558 10.43 -30.01 -1.09
C ALA A 558 9.17 -30.33 -1.90
N VAL A 559 8.00 -30.03 -1.33
CA VAL A 559 6.70 -30.50 -1.86
C VAL A 559 6.18 -29.55 -2.93
N ASN A 560 6.08 -28.25 -2.63
CA ASN A 560 5.45 -27.30 -3.54
C ASN A 560 6.37 -26.90 -4.70
N GLU A 561 7.66 -26.64 -4.42
CA GLU A 561 8.58 -26.10 -5.44
C GLU A 561 9.35 -27.21 -6.19
N TYR A 562 9.71 -28.30 -5.50
CA TYR A 562 10.46 -29.42 -6.08
C TYR A 562 9.60 -30.64 -6.43
N GLY A 563 8.33 -30.68 -6.00
CA GLY A 563 7.42 -31.77 -6.32
C GLY A 563 7.79 -33.11 -5.67
N LEU A 564 8.55 -33.08 -4.57
CA LEU A 564 8.87 -34.27 -3.79
C LEU A 564 7.63 -34.78 -3.06
N GLN A 565 7.58 -36.10 -2.85
CA GLN A 565 6.46 -36.73 -2.14
C GLN A 565 6.42 -36.29 -0.67
N ALA A 566 5.28 -35.75 -0.21
CA ALA A 566 5.13 -35.24 1.14
C ALA A 566 5.44 -36.27 2.23
N SER A 567 5.09 -37.54 2.02
CA SER A 567 5.41 -38.62 2.97
C SER A 567 6.91 -38.92 3.03
N ALA A 568 7.65 -38.77 1.93
CA ALA A 568 9.06 -39.08 1.84
C ALA A 568 9.95 -38.03 2.53
N ILE A 569 9.45 -36.79 2.70
CA ILE A 569 10.21 -35.71 3.35
C ILE A 569 10.04 -35.68 4.88
N VAL A 570 9.05 -36.39 5.44
CA VAL A 570 8.75 -36.37 6.90
C VAL A 570 9.98 -36.64 7.78
N PRO A 571 10.85 -37.63 7.48
CA PRO A 571 12.06 -37.84 8.28
C PRO A 571 12.98 -36.61 8.30
N LEU A 572 13.13 -35.92 7.16
CA LEU A 572 13.91 -34.69 7.11
C LEU A 572 13.30 -33.57 7.98
N LEU A 573 11.96 -33.44 8.00
CA LEU A 573 11.29 -32.43 8.81
C LEU A 573 11.52 -32.68 10.31
N ARG A 574 11.40 -33.94 10.74
CA ARG A 574 11.72 -34.36 12.11
C ARG A 574 13.16 -34.07 12.45
N SER A 575 14.08 -34.43 11.55
CA SER A 575 15.51 -34.20 11.73
C SER A 575 15.82 -32.74 12.04
N LEU A 576 15.30 -31.81 11.23
CA LEU A 576 15.51 -30.38 11.43
C LEU A 576 14.94 -29.87 12.76
N GLU A 577 13.75 -30.30 13.14
CA GLU A 577 13.13 -29.86 14.40
C GLU A 577 13.81 -30.50 15.62
N TYR A 578 14.32 -31.74 15.51
CA TYR A 578 15.14 -32.38 16.54
C TYR A 578 16.47 -31.65 16.73
N MET A 579 17.18 -31.30 15.66
CA MET A 579 18.43 -30.52 15.74
C MET A 579 18.17 -29.13 16.34
N HIS A 580 17.11 -28.45 15.90
CA HIS A 580 16.75 -27.15 16.45
C HIS A 580 16.35 -27.23 17.93
N THR A 581 15.59 -28.26 18.31
CA THR A 581 15.18 -28.45 19.71
C THR A 581 16.40 -28.79 20.57
N ALA A 582 17.31 -29.62 20.08
CA ALA A 582 18.58 -29.90 20.75
C ALA A 582 19.40 -28.63 20.97
N SER A 583 19.52 -27.76 19.96
CA SER A 583 20.28 -26.51 20.09
C SER A 583 19.69 -25.62 21.18
N LEU A 584 18.35 -25.51 21.27
CA LEU A 584 17.67 -24.75 22.33
C LEU A 584 17.90 -25.34 23.72
N ILE A 585 17.88 -26.68 23.86
CA ILE A 585 18.14 -27.32 25.17
C ILE A 585 19.53 -26.96 25.69
N PHE A 586 20.55 -26.94 24.82
CA PHE A 586 21.91 -26.55 25.21
C PHE A 586 22.04 -25.05 25.49
N ASP A 587 21.40 -24.21 24.67
CA ASP A 587 21.32 -22.74 24.84
C ASP A 587 20.71 -22.37 26.20
N ASP A 588 19.67 -23.10 26.62
CA ASP A 588 18.94 -22.87 27.87
C ASP A 588 19.72 -23.25 29.14
N LEU A 589 20.84 -23.98 29.05
CA LEU A 589 21.56 -24.49 30.23
C LEU A 589 22.14 -23.36 31.11
N PRO A 590 22.36 -23.62 32.42
CA PRO A 590 22.97 -22.65 33.33
C PRO A 590 24.36 -22.15 32.92
N SER A 591 25.10 -22.93 32.14
CA SER A 591 26.42 -22.58 31.62
C SER A 591 26.39 -21.69 30.36
N GLN A 592 25.20 -21.43 29.79
CA GLN A 592 25.00 -20.63 28.58
C GLN A 592 24.09 -19.43 28.86
N ASP A 593 22.80 -19.50 28.51
CA ASP A 593 21.85 -18.40 28.72
C ASP A 593 21.02 -18.56 30.00
N ASN A 594 21.08 -19.73 30.66
CA ASN A 594 20.42 -20.01 31.94
C ASN A 594 18.91 -19.65 31.93
N ALA A 595 18.24 -19.91 30.80
CA ALA A 595 16.84 -19.55 30.63
C ALA A 595 15.92 -20.45 31.48
N SER A 596 15.00 -19.84 32.23
CA SER A 596 14.07 -20.58 33.09
C SER A 596 12.85 -21.13 32.34
N THR A 597 12.48 -20.52 31.22
CA THR A 597 11.32 -20.89 30.40
C THR A 597 11.62 -20.81 28.90
N ARG A 598 10.96 -21.67 28.12
CA ARG A 598 11.07 -21.73 26.65
C ARG A 598 9.74 -22.23 26.09
N ARG A 599 9.23 -21.57 25.04
CA ARG A 599 7.94 -21.93 24.38
C ARG A 599 6.78 -22.05 25.38
N GLY A 600 6.70 -21.12 26.34
CA GLY A 600 5.65 -21.07 27.36
C GLY A 600 5.73 -22.16 28.45
N ARG A 601 6.82 -22.95 28.51
CA ARG A 601 7.02 -24.03 29.48
C ARG A 601 8.36 -23.88 30.21
N PRO A 602 8.51 -24.43 31.44
CA PRO A 602 9.82 -24.50 32.09
C PRO A 602 10.83 -25.28 31.25
N THR A 603 12.06 -24.78 31.17
CA THR A 603 13.16 -25.43 30.43
C THR A 603 13.52 -26.78 31.04
N LEU A 604 14.11 -27.66 30.24
CA LEU A 604 14.30 -29.05 30.62
C LEU A 604 15.18 -29.22 31.87
N HIS A 605 16.23 -28.39 32.01
CA HIS A 605 17.11 -28.41 33.19
C HIS A 605 16.42 -27.91 34.47
N ARG A 606 15.29 -27.18 34.34
CA ARG A 606 14.45 -26.74 35.46
C ARG A 606 13.44 -27.79 35.87
N VAL A 607 12.94 -28.58 34.91
CA VAL A 607 12.00 -29.67 35.15
C VAL A 607 12.70 -30.88 35.75
N HIS A 608 13.90 -31.17 35.25
CA HIS A 608 14.75 -32.26 35.70
C HIS A 608 16.03 -31.68 36.30
N ASP A 609 17.17 -31.89 35.62
CA ASP A 609 18.49 -31.41 35.99
C ASP A 609 19.32 -31.17 34.72
N SER A 610 20.50 -30.55 34.86
CA SER A 610 21.39 -30.26 33.73
C SER A 610 21.86 -31.53 33.01
N ALA A 611 22.12 -32.62 33.75
CA ALA A 611 22.61 -33.87 33.15
C ALA A 611 21.56 -34.49 32.21
N THR A 612 20.30 -34.53 32.65
CA THR A 612 19.17 -35.00 31.85
C THR A 612 18.98 -34.11 30.63
N ALA A 613 19.10 -32.79 30.78
CA ALA A 613 18.99 -31.86 29.67
C ALA A 613 20.10 -32.07 28.62
N GLU A 614 21.36 -32.15 29.06
CA GLU A 614 22.52 -32.40 28.19
C GLU A 614 22.39 -33.72 27.41
N ILE A 615 22.02 -34.81 28.10
CA ILE A 615 21.85 -36.13 27.47
C ILE A 615 20.66 -36.12 26.50
N THR A 616 19.58 -35.41 26.83
CA THR A 616 18.41 -35.27 25.94
C THR A 616 18.76 -34.50 24.67
N GLY A 617 19.55 -33.41 24.79
CA GLY A 617 20.07 -32.68 23.64
C GLY A 617 20.91 -33.58 22.73
N LEU A 618 21.85 -34.34 23.31
CA LEU A 618 22.67 -35.29 22.55
C LEU A 618 21.83 -36.38 21.88
N PHE A 619 20.84 -36.92 22.60
CA PHE A 619 19.91 -37.92 22.07
C PHE A 619 19.14 -37.41 20.86
N LEU A 620 18.62 -36.18 20.91
CA LEU A 620 17.92 -35.55 19.79
C LEU A 620 18.83 -35.35 18.57
N ILE A 621 20.12 -35.01 18.77
CA ILE A 621 21.09 -34.94 17.67
C ILE A 621 21.24 -36.31 17.00
N GLN A 622 21.37 -37.39 17.78
CA GLN A 622 21.48 -38.74 17.21
C GLN A 622 20.20 -39.17 16.50
N LYS A 623 19.03 -38.88 17.09
CA LYS A 623 17.73 -39.10 16.43
C LYS A 623 17.61 -38.33 15.13
N ALA A 624 18.11 -37.10 15.06
CA ALA A 624 18.07 -36.32 13.83
C ALA A 624 18.88 -36.97 12.69
N ILE A 625 20.05 -37.52 12.99
CA ILE A 625 20.87 -38.24 11.99
C ILE A 625 20.20 -39.57 11.60
N GLU A 626 19.56 -40.26 12.55
CA GLU A 626 18.77 -41.46 12.27
C GLU A 626 17.60 -41.17 11.32
N GLU A 627 16.90 -40.05 11.49
CA GLU A 627 15.84 -39.65 10.56
C GLU A 627 16.39 -39.26 9.17
N GLN A 628 17.60 -38.70 9.08
CA GLN A 628 18.21 -38.41 7.77
C GLN A 628 18.61 -39.70 7.05
N SER A 629 19.14 -40.69 7.78
CA SER A 629 19.56 -41.97 7.20
C SER A 629 18.38 -42.90 6.88
N SER A 630 17.19 -42.62 7.40
CA SER A 630 15.93 -43.33 7.08
C SER A 630 15.18 -42.72 5.89
N LEU A 631 15.73 -41.72 5.20
CA LEU A 631 15.13 -41.16 3.99
C LEU A 631 15.10 -42.20 2.85
N GLU A 632 13.92 -42.74 2.60
CA GLU A 632 13.65 -43.70 1.52
C GLU A 632 13.08 -43.01 0.27
N GLY A 633 13.26 -43.63 -0.90
CA GLY A 633 12.77 -43.10 -2.18
C GLY A 633 13.70 -42.08 -2.85
N PHE A 634 14.89 -41.86 -2.31
CA PHE A 634 15.95 -41.01 -2.87
C PHE A 634 17.19 -41.82 -3.24
N ASP A 635 18.04 -41.26 -4.09
CA ASP A 635 19.34 -41.83 -4.41
C ASP A 635 20.24 -41.85 -3.16
N PRO A 636 20.86 -43.00 -2.79
CA PRO A 636 21.67 -43.10 -1.57
C PRO A 636 22.87 -42.13 -1.53
N GLN A 637 23.49 -41.81 -2.66
CA GLN A 637 24.58 -40.82 -2.70
C GLN A 637 24.07 -39.41 -2.42
N THR A 638 22.86 -39.09 -2.87
CA THR A 638 22.18 -37.84 -2.57
C THR A 638 21.85 -37.73 -1.08
N VAL A 639 21.35 -38.80 -0.45
CA VAL A 639 21.12 -38.84 1.00
C VAL A 639 22.43 -38.68 1.78
N LEU A 640 23.50 -39.35 1.35
CA LEU A 640 24.83 -39.18 1.96
C LEU A 640 25.34 -37.73 1.85
N LYS A 641 25.18 -37.09 0.69
CA LYS A 641 25.52 -35.68 0.47
C LYS A 641 24.72 -34.77 1.40
N LEU A 642 23.43 -35.05 1.61
CA LEU A 642 22.58 -34.31 2.55
C LEU A 642 23.07 -34.46 3.99
N ILE A 643 23.39 -35.69 4.45
CA ILE A 643 23.89 -35.94 5.80
C ILE A 643 25.23 -35.21 6.02
N GLN A 644 26.14 -35.28 5.05
CA GLN A 644 27.42 -34.56 5.08
C GLN A 644 27.19 -33.06 5.21
N TYR A 645 26.30 -32.50 4.39
CA TYR A 645 25.96 -31.09 4.44
C TYR A 645 25.33 -30.70 5.79
N SER A 646 24.36 -31.46 6.28
CA SER A 646 23.74 -31.24 7.60
C SER A 646 24.77 -31.24 8.73
N SER A 647 25.69 -32.21 8.72
CA SER A 647 26.73 -32.32 9.73
C SER A 647 27.70 -31.15 9.69
N GLN A 648 28.06 -30.66 8.50
CA GLN A 648 28.91 -29.48 8.34
C GLN A 648 28.21 -28.22 8.87
N ARG A 649 26.97 -27.97 8.46
CA ARG A 649 26.17 -26.82 8.93
C ARG A 649 25.93 -26.86 10.45
N ALA A 650 25.75 -28.04 11.03
CA ALA A 650 25.65 -28.19 12.48
C ALA A 650 26.97 -27.83 13.20
N GLY A 651 28.13 -28.22 12.65
CA GLY A 651 29.44 -27.82 13.17
C GLY A 651 29.69 -26.31 13.06
N ASP A 652 29.27 -25.71 11.94
CA ASP A 652 29.30 -24.26 11.74
C ASP A 652 28.39 -23.53 12.76
N MET A 653 27.21 -24.08 13.06
CA MET A 653 26.31 -23.55 14.09
C MET A 653 26.92 -23.61 15.50
N CYS A 654 27.64 -24.68 15.83
CA CYS A 654 28.42 -24.76 17.08
C CYS A 654 29.50 -23.67 17.14
N SER A 655 30.12 -23.35 16.00
CA SER A 655 31.09 -22.26 15.90
C SER A 655 30.42 -20.90 16.14
N GLY A 656 29.22 -20.69 15.57
CA GLY A 656 28.40 -19.51 15.85
C GLY A 656 28.07 -19.34 17.33
N GLN A 657 27.63 -20.41 18.01
CA GLN A 657 27.36 -20.37 19.45
C GLN A 657 28.63 -20.08 20.26
N ALA A 658 29.77 -20.65 19.88
CA ALA A 658 31.04 -20.36 20.54
C ALA A 658 31.48 -18.90 20.33
N MET A 659 31.24 -18.32 19.15
CA MET A 659 31.52 -16.90 18.89
C MET A 659 30.62 -16.01 19.76
N ASP A 660 29.34 -16.33 19.87
CA ASP A 660 28.36 -15.61 20.68
C ASP A 660 28.69 -15.64 22.18
N LEU A 661 29.02 -16.81 22.73
CA LEU A 661 29.47 -16.90 24.13
C LEU A 661 30.78 -16.12 24.37
N ASN A 662 31.69 -16.11 23.40
CA ASN A 662 32.95 -15.37 23.49
C ASN A 662 32.79 -13.86 23.25
N SER A 663 31.67 -13.40 22.68
CA SER A 663 31.40 -11.98 22.45
C SER A 663 30.71 -11.31 23.64
N LYS A 664 30.13 -12.07 24.59
CA LYS A 664 29.54 -11.53 25.82
C LYS A 664 30.53 -10.59 26.53
N GLY A 665 30.11 -9.36 26.78
CA GLY A 665 30.93 -8.31 27.41
C GLY A 665 31.94 -7.61 26.47
N LYS A 666 31.90 -7.87 25.17
CA LYS A 666 32.75 -7.20 24.16
C LYS A 666 31.90 -6.38 23.20
N ALA A 667 32.45 -5.26 22.74
CA ALA A 667 31.89 -4.49 21.63
C ALA A 667 32.30 -5.15 20.30
N LEU A 668 31.32 -5.65 19.54
CA LEU A 668 31.54 -6.19 18.21
C LEU A 668 31.46 -5.08 17.14
N SER A 669 32.16 -5.26 16.03
CA SER A 669 31.91 -4.52 14.80
C SER A 669 30.67 -5.08 14.07
N LEU A 670 30.10 -4.31 13.13
CA LEU A 670 28.97 -4.75 12.31
C LEU A 670 29.31 -6.02 11.51
N GLU A 671 30.53 -6.15 10.99
CA GLU A 671 30.98 -7.32 10.24
C GLU A 671 31.07 -8.58 11.12
N GLU A 672 31.59 -8.43 12.33
CA GLU A 672 31.63 -9.52 13.32
C GLU A 672 30.23 -9.92 13.74
N LEU A 673 29.33 -8.96 13.97
CA LEU A 673 27.94 -9.25 14.35
C LEU A 673 27.17 -9.95 13.22
N ASN A 674 27.32 -9.50 11.97
CA ASN A 674 26.78 -10.17 10.79
C ASN A 674 27.29 -11.62 10.69
N THR A 675 28.57 -11.84 11.00
CA THR A 675 29.17 -13.18 11.03
C THR A 675 28.53 -14.05 12.12
N VAL A 676 28.49 -13.57 13.37
CA VAL A 676 27.87 -14.30 14.49
C VAL A 676 26.41 -14.64 14.17
N CYS A 677 25.64 -13.66 13.71
CA CYS A 677 24.24 -13.82 13.33
C CYS A 677 24.04 -14.88 12.24
N TYR A 678 24.87 -14.85 11.19
CA TYR A 678 24.78 -15.83 10.12
C TYR A 678 25.07 -17.25 10.64
N TYR A 679 26.14 -17.44 11.40
CA TYR A 679 26.49 -18.77 11.92
C TYR A 679 25.52 -19.28 13.00
N LYS A 680 24.96 -18.41 13.86
CA LYS A 680 24.00 -18.80 14.91
C LYS A 680 22.59 -19.03 14.37
N THR A 681 22.12 -18.14 13.48
CA THR A 681 20.71 -18.08 13.06
C THR A 681 20.53 -18.38 11.57
N GLY A 682 21.26 -17.68 10.70
CA GLY A 682 21.09 -17.75 9.24
C GLY A 682 21.37 -19.14 8.66
N ILE A 683 22.37 -19.85 9.19
CA ILE A 683 22.80 -21.14 8.67
C ILE A 683 21.74 -22.24 8.81
N ALA A 684 20.87 -22.15 9.82
CA ALA A 684 19.78 -23.09 10.01
C ALA A 684 18.65 -22.85 8.99
N PHE A 685 18.41 -21.59 8.58
CA PHE A 685 17.54 -21.27 7.45
C PHE A 685 18.15 -21.75 6.13
N GLU A 686 19.47 -21.57 5.95
CA GLU A 686 20.20 -22.12 4.80
C GLU A 686 19.99 -23.63 4.71
N ALA A 687 20.22 -24.36 5.81
CA ALA A 687 20.05 -25.81 5.84
C ALA A 687 18.61 -26.23 5.46
N SER A 688 17.61 -25.50 5.97
CA SER A 688 16.19 -25.75 5.68
C SER A 688 15.83 -25.55 4.20
N LEU A 689 16.56 -24.69 3.48
CA LEU A 689 16.36 -24.46 2.05
C LEU A 689 17.20 -25.41 1.18
N VAL A 690 18.44 -25.66 1.58
CA VAL A 690 19.43 -26.39 0.77
C VAL A 690 19.27 -27.91 0.90
N MET A 691 18.91 -28.44 2.07
CA MET A 691 18.69 -29.88 2.23
C MET A 691 17.62 -30.46 1.30
N PRO A 692 16.41 -29.88 1.17
CA PRO A 692 15.42 -30.38 0.20
C PRO A 692 15.87 -30.15 -1.25
N ALA A 693 16.65 -29.10 -1.52
CA ALA A 693 17.26 -28.85 -2.83
C ALA A 693 18.30 -29.93 -3.21
N ILE A 694 19.08 -30.41 -2.25
CA ILE A 694 20.00 -31.55 -2.43
C ILE A 694 19.20 -32.81 -2.79
N LEU A 695 18.13 -33.13 -2.04
CA LEU A 695 17.28 -34.30 -2.33
C LEU A 695 16.64 -34.23 -3.71
N ALA A 696 16.21 -33.05 -4.13
CA ALA A 696 15.66 -32.79 -5.46
C ALA A 696 16.73 -32.71 -6.57
N GLN A 697 18.01 -32.84 -6.23
CA GLN A 697 19.15 -32.77 -7.14
C GLN A 697 19.15 -31.49 -8.01
N VAL A 698 18.78 -30.36 -7.41
CA VAL A 698 18.79 -29.07 -8.13
C VAL A 698 20.21 -28.62 -8.44
N LYS A 699 20.36 -27.72 -9.41
CA LYS A 699 21.66 -27.21 -9.83
C LYS A 699 22.33 -26.40 -8.71
N GLU A 700 23.64 -26.48 -8.62
CA GLU A 700 24.44 -25.71 -7.65
C GLU A 700 24.24 -24.18 -7.78
N THR A 701 23.89 -23.68 -8.96
CA THR A 701 23.53 -22.27 -9.16
C THR A 701 22.27 -21.86 -8.39
N GLU A 702 21.27 -22.74 -8.31
CA GLU A 702 20.05 -22.49 -7.53
C GLU A 702 20.34 -22.59 -6.03
N ILE A 703 21.17 -23.57 -5.62
CA ILE A 703 21.65 -23.67 -4.24
C ILE A 703 22.40 -22.39 -3.82
N ALA A 704 23.24 -21.83 -4.68
CA ALA A 704 23.96 -20.58 -4.39
C ALA A 704 23.00 -19.40 -4.15
N ILE A 705 21.91 -19.31 -4.92
CA ILE A 705 20.88 -18.28 -4.72
C ILE A 705 20.16 -18.48 -3.38
N LEU A 706 19.79 -19.72 -3.04
CA LEU A 706 19.17 -20.05 -1.74
C LEU A 706 20.07 -19.68 -0.56
N LYS A 707 21.38 -19.91 -0.68
CA LYS A 707 22.37 -19.52 0.33
C LYS A 707 22.45 -18.00 0.48
N LYS A 708 22.51 -17.26 -0.64
CA LYS A 708 22.50 -15.78 -0.64
C LYS A 708 21.22 -15.25 0.01
N PHE A 709 20.06 -15.81 -0.34
CA PHE A 709 18.79 -15.46 0.30
C PHE A 709 18.81 -15.74 1.80
N ALA A 710 19.21 -16.94 2.22
CA ALA A 710 19.24 -17.34 3.63
C ALA A 710 20.18 -16.45 4.48
N TYR A 711 21.34 -16.07 3.93
CA TYR A 711 22.27 -15.15 4.57
C TYR A 711 21.60 -13.82 4.90
N HIS A 712 21.01 -13.16 3.89
CA HIS A 712 20.41 -11.85 4.10
C HIS A 712 19.09 -11.92 4.90
N ALA A 713 18.24 -12.92 4.64
CA ALA A 713 17.00 -13.10 5.39
C ALA A 713 17.24 -13.42 6.87
N GLY A 714 18.26 -14.24 7.17
CA GLY A 714 18.66 -14.55 8.54
C GLY A 714 19.15 -13.34 9.32
N ILE A 715 19.94 -12.47 8.67
CA ILE A 715 20.41 -11.21 9.27
C ILE A 715 19.26 -10.24 9.48
N ALA A 716 18.40 -10.03 8.47
CA ALA A 716 17.21 -9.17 8.62
C ALA A 716 16.29 -9.65 9.75
N PHE A 717 16.10 -10.97 9.89
CA PHE A 717 15.32 -11.55 10.99
C PHE A 717 15.91 -11.23 12.37
N GLN A 718 17.24 -11.34 12.53
CA GLN A 718 17.90 -11.04 13.80
C GLN A 718 17.87 -9.55 14.12
N ILE A 719 18.12 -8.68 13.14
CA ILE A 719 18.01 -7.24 13.35
C ILE A 719 16.59 -6.86 13.81
N GLN A 720 15.55 -7.50 13.24
CA GLN A 720 14.18 -7.30 13.70
C GLN A 720 13.93 -7.82 15.13
N ASP A 721 14.55 -8.94 15.53
CA ASP A 721 14.49 -9.39 16.94
C ASP A 721 15.12 -8.36 17.87
N ASP A 722 16.30 -7.85 17.54
CA ASP A 722 17.01 -6.84 18.34
C ASP A 722 16.21 -5.51 18.42
N LEU A 723 15.55 -5.11 17.33
CA LEU A 723 14.65 -3.94 17.30
C LEU A 723 13.43 -4.15 18.21
N LEU A 724 12.84 -5.34 18.20
CA LEU A 724 11.69 -5.68 19.04
C LEU A 724 12.05 -5.78 20.51
N ASP A 725 13.24 -6.27 20.88
CA ASP A 725 13.68 -6.34 22.28
C ASP A 725 13.78 -4.94 22.92
N VAL A 726 14.15 -3.93 22.13
CA VAL A 726 14.23 -2.53 22.59
C VAL A 726 12.87 -1.82 22.57
N GLN A 727 11.96 -2.21 21.68
CA GLN A 727 10.65 -1.55 21.48
C GLN A 727 9.50 -2.19 22.27
N GLY A 728 9.62 -3.47 22.63
CA GLY A 728 8.52 -4.30 23.08
C GLY A 728 8.06 -4.02 24.52
N ASP A 729 6.75 -4.15 24.73
CA ASP A 729 6.16 -4.27 26.06
C ASP A 729 6.44 -5.69 26.59
N MET A 730 6.90 -5.82 27.85
CA MET A 730 7.46 -7.07 28.40
C MET A 730 6.50 -8.28 28.34
N GLU A 731 5.20 -8.06 28.14
CA GLU A 731 4.20 -9.12 28.04
C GLU A 731 4.07 -9.75 26.64
N GLN A 732 4.49 -9.07 25.55
CA GLN A 732 4.21 -9.52 24.18
C GLN A 732 5.27 -10.48 23.58
N LEU A 733 6.53 -10.42 24.06
CA LEU A 733 7.66 -11.15 23.48
C LEU A 733 7.80 -12.61 23.99
N GLY A 734 7.09 -12.97 25.06
CA GLY A 734 7.15 -14.33 25.65
C GLY A 734 8.52 -14.72 26.24
N LYS A 735 9.40 -13.73 26.43
CA LYS A 735 10.69 -13.79 27.14
C LYS A 735 10.88 -12.48 27.91
N PRO A 736 11.71 -12.45 28.98
CA PRO A 736 12.04 -11.19 29.65
C PRO A 736 12.75 -10.25 28.66
N GLY A 737 12.19 -9.07 28.41
CA GLY A 737 12.84 -8.05 27.57
C GLY A 737 14.06 -7.46 28.26
N GLY A 738 15.06 -7.02 27.50
CA GLY A 738 16.29 -6.43 28.04
C GLY A 738 17.31 -7.44 28.56
N GLN A 739 17.13 -8.73 28.29
CA GLN A 739 18.14 -9.76 28.58
C GLN A 739 19.48 -9.45 27.91
N ASP A 740 19.48 -8.86 26.72
CA ASP A 740 20.73 -8.52 26.03
C ASP A 740 21.49 -7.40 26.74
N ALA A 741 20.78 -6.43 27.33
CA ALA A 741 21.37 -5.41 28.18
C ALA A 741 21.89 -6.01 29.51
N GLU A 742 21.14 -6.93 30.12
CA GLU A 742 21.56 -7.64 31.34
C GLU A 742 22.79 -8.54 31.10
N ASN A 743 22.90 -9.14 29.91
CA ASN A 743 23.98 -10.04 29.53
C ASN A 743 25.20 -9.34 28.91
N ASN A 744 25.18 -8.00 28.77
CA ASN A 744 26.20 -7.22 28.04
C ASN A 744 26.48 -7.77 26.63
N THR A 745 25.42 -8.14 25.90
CA THR A 745 25.51 -8.65 24.54
C THR A 745 25.55 -7.49 23.54
N SER A 746 26.46 -7.53 22.56
CA SER A 746 26.43 -6.58 21.44
C SER A 746 25.28 -6.92 20.50
N THR A 747 24.33 -6.01 20.33
CA THR A 747 23.19 -6.13 19.39
C THR A 747 23.33 -5.14 18.23
N PHE A 748 22.58 -5.35 17.15
CA PHE A 748 22.56 -4.41 16.02
C PHE A 748 22.11 -3.01 16.45
N VAL A 749 21.13 -2.93 17.37
CA VAL A 749 20.66 -1.67 17.94
C VAL A 749 21.71 -1.00 18.81
N SER A 750 22.51 -1.77 19.57
CA SER A 750 23.59 -1.20 20.39
C SER A 750 24.71 -0.57 19.55
N ILE A 751 24.99 -1.12 18.37
CA ILE A 751 26.07 -0.65 17.47
C ILE A 751 25.58 0.50 16.58
N LEU A 752 24.39 0.37 16.00
CA LEU A 752 23.88 1.26 14.94
C LEU A 752 22.83 2.27 15.44
N GLY A 753 22.31 2.11 16.65
CA GLY A 753 21.08 2.76 17.09
C GLY A 753 19.84 2.17 16.40
N GLN A 754 18.64 2.54 16.87
CA GLN A 754 17.38 2.00 16.32
C GLN A 754 17.20 2.34 14.83
N GLU A 755 17.46 3.59 14.43
CA GLU A 755 17.33 4.01 13.04
C GLU A 755 18.38 3.35 12.13
N GLY A 756 19.63 3.24 12.59
CA GLY A 756 20.68 2.56 11.84
C GLY A 756 20.39 1.08 11.66
N ALA A 757 19.96 0.40 12.72
CA ALA A 757 19.56 -1.00 12.65
C ALA A 757 18.37 -1.20 11.71
N SER A 758 17.35 -0.33 11.76
CA SER A 758 16.21 -0.40 10.85
C SER A 758 16.62 -0.26 9.38
N ARG A 759 17.52 0.67 9.05
CA ARG A 759 18.07 0.81 7.70
C ARG A 759 18.87 -0.42 7.26
N GLU A 760 19.69 -0.99 8.15
CA GLU A 760 20.46 -2.19 7.87
C GLU A 760 19.54 -3.40 7.61
N MET A 761 18.46 -3.55 8.39
CA MET A 761 17.44 -4.57 8.17
C MET A 761 16.82 -4.46 6.78
N TRP A 762 16.42 -3.24 6.38
CA TRP A 762 15.82 -3.01 5.07
C TRP A 762 16.81 -3.19 3.92
N GLU A 763 18.10 -2.93 4.13
CA GLU A 763 19.15 -3.27 3.15
C GLU A 763 19.23 -4.78 2.95
N HIS A 764 19.34 -5.55 4.04
CA HIS A 764 19.33 -7.01 3.97
C HIS A 764 18.02 -7.56 3.38
N TYR A 765 16.87 -6.95 3.68
CA TYR A 765 15.60 -7.28 3.02
C TYR A 765 15.68 -7.10 1.50
N CYS A 766 16.22 -5.97 1.02
CA CYS A 766 16.36 -5.71 -0.41
C CYS A 766 17.30 -6.71 -1.08
N LEU A 767 18.46 -6.99 -0.48
CA LEU A 767 19.43 -7.96 -1.00
C LEU A 767 18.85 -9.39 -1.04
N ALA A 768 18.03 -9.77 -0.05
CA ALA A 768 17.31 -11.04 -0.06
C ALA A 768 16.25 -11.09 -1.18
N MET A 769 15.48 -10.01 -1.35
CA MET A 769 14.49 -9.91 -2.44
C MET A 769 15.14 -9.96 -3.82
N GLU A 770 16.27 -9.27 -4.01
CA GLU A 770 17.08 -9.31 -5.24
C GLU A 770 17.58 -10.73 -5.51
N ALA A 771 18.04 -11.47 -4.50
CA ALA A 771 18.40 -12.88 -4.67
C ALA A 771 17.19 -13.73 -5.11
N LEU A 772 16.00 -13.51 -4.55
CA LEU A 772 14.79 -14.21 -4.98
C LEU A 772 14.39 -13.89 -6.43
N GLN A 773 14.75 -12.73 -6.96
CA GLN A 773 14.49 -12.40 -8.37
C GLN A 773 15.34 -13.25 -9.34
N GLU A 774 16.48 -13.78 -8.88
CA GLU A 774 17.36 -14.65 -9.66
C GLU A 774 16.84 -16.11 -9.70
N MET A 775 15.88 -16.48 -8.85
CA MET A 775 15.36 -17.85 -8.75
C MET A 775 14.55 -18.28 -10.00
N PRO A 776 14.77 -19.49 -10.54
CA PRO A 776 14.00 -20.02 -11.67
C PRO A 776 12.64 -20.61 -11.26
N ARG A 777 12.17 -20.35 -10.04
CA ARG A 777 11.00 -20.98 -9.39
C ARG A 777 10.02 -19.94 -8.86
N ASN A 778 8.87 -20.38 -8.35
CA ASN A 778 7.96 -19.50 -7.65
C ASN A 778 8.57 -19.14 -6.29
N THR A 779 8.64 -17.84 -5.99
CA THR A 779 9.22 -17.33 -4.74
C THR A 779 8.20 -16.66 -3.84
N ALA A 780 6.89 -16.76 -4.14
CA ALA A 780 5.84 -16.11 -3.37
C ALA A 780 5.89 -16.47 -1.88
N PHE A 781 6.05 -17.75 -1.54
CA PHE A 781 6.16 -18.16 -0.14
C PHE A 781 7.40 -17.56 0.55
N LEU A 782 8.56 -17.54 -0.11
CA LEU A 782 9.80 -16.98 0.44
C LEU A 782 9.71 -15.45 0.60
N LYS A 783 9.09 -14.75 -0.36
CA LYS A 783 8.77 -13.32 -0.27
C LYS A 783 7.90 -13.05 0.95
N HIS A 784 6.80 -13.79 1.12
CA HIS A 784 5.90 -13.58 2.26
C HIS A 784 6.50 -14.00 3.59
N LEU A 785 7.37 -15.01 3.61
CA LEU A 785 8.17 -15.36 4.78
C LEU A 785 9.08 -14.20 5.19
N LEU A 786 9.81 -13.61 4.24
CA LEU A 786 10.68 -12.47 4.51
C LEU A 786 9.86 -11.24 4.97
N ASN A 787 8.73 -10.94 4.31
CA ASN A 787 7.80 -9.90 4.75
C ASN A 787 7.32 -10.16 6.18
N TYR A 788 6.98 -11.40 6.52
CA TYR A 788 6.57 -11.78 7.87
C TYR A 788 7.72 -11.59 8.87
N MET A 789 8.95 -11.98 8.52
CA MET A 789 10.13 -11.87 9.39
C MET A 789 10.43 -10.42 9.78
N VAL A 790 10.39 -9.48 8.83
CA VAL A 790 10.71 -8.06 9.06
C VAL A 790 9.54 -7.24 9.59
N ASN A 791 8.29 -7.70 9.40
CA ASN A 791 7.10 -7.01 9.89
C ASN A 791 6.43 -7.73 11.06
N ARG A 792 7.09 -8.68 11.73
CA ARG A 792 6.47 -9.37 12.88
C ARG A 792 6.39 -8.43 14.08
N ASP A 793 5.33 -8.62 14.84
CA ASP A 793 5.09 -7.93 16.10
C ASP A 793 5.54 -8.81 17.30
N ARG A 794 6.02 -10.04 17.05
CA ARG A 794 6.48 -11.05 18.05
C ARG A 794 7.28 -12.23 17.46
#